data_AF-A0A369JC92-F1
#
_entry.id   AF-A0A369JC92-F1
#
_cell.length_a   1.000
_cell.length_b   1.000
_cell.length_c   1.000
_cell.angle_alpha   90.00
_cell.angle_beta   90.00
_cell.angle_gamma   90.00
#
_symmetry.space_group_name_H-M   'P 1'
#
loop_
_entity.id
_entity.type
_entity.pdbx_description
1 polymer ?
#
loop_
_entity_poly.entity_id
_entity_poly.type
_entity_poly.pdbx_seq_one_letter_code
_entity_poly.pdbx_strand_id
1 'polypeptide(L)'
;MTTVPAAQMPQMKKFTITDIKYIHDKMGAVQFYVAFTTNQTTIKTATSRKREKLSPTWAESLSLDVPDASTLKITVYARNMIGSEFLAGESEDTIESLVSLGTVDLKLRKRGLTGILEPRERCIMFKISEDPASLAGGQLQLASSNVVPGPTSADTNALEVKKAKDTVQNLHAAPWESLIRKAGQFSSFVEAISQVHPYTKIAYKILLGAHEIMLTQINRDDGIKELVQILDEVYTFLQVAEGLKSKPILASEAQLNVLVLISQQITECAYFIQEYARDSGFGMRLVKNIGSEANSIIQEYKNKFSELKLAFQGLAQIEIEIAVFQVIGKVNDLAINADLQDMLYSKGATFNPDKGCLPNTRLAIINEIVEWATSSTDSHKIYWLSGVAGSGKSAIAHSVAERLDDQKCLGSFYAFDATNQVDRTPQHLFSTISRDLADFSSEWETALRNVIKGNTSLRSDPSIGRQFKNFLLKPSESLIMVGPILLVIDALDECGDPNTRDKLLLILSQETLQLPENFRILITSRPEKDIVDAFQNQAYILQKNTDRIKDTNTDIGKFIDLQLEKQKKSLEKKWPNRLWHSKMVAKSEGLFQWAATACLFIKRNGSSPAEDLESLLSSQGNNLDALYFTILKNIFDIKDTGIMNNVRSILGKVLALKEPLSLFAICQLLHPHHEEDTIKAVLQPLGSLLSGVTEEDISIRPLHASFQDFLRSKNRSKIFCIDLTQDNEDYWILSSNYEKQLEIQYV
;
A
#
# COMPACT_ATOMS: atom_id res chain seq x y z
N MET A 1 -25.92 -14.91 75.74
CA MET A 1 -25.50 -15.57 74.48
C MET A 1 -26.69 -15.52 73.54
N THR A 2 -26.65 -14.61 72.57
CA THR A 2 -27.71 -14.42 71.57
C THR A 2 -27.54 -15.42 70.44
N THR A 3 -28.53 -16.30 70.26
CA THR A 3 -28.61 -17.23 69.13
C THR A 3 -28.86 -16.45 67.84
N VAL A 4 -27.88 -16.45 66.94
CA VAL A 4 -28.03 -15.94 65.57
C VAL A 4 -28.94 -16.90 64.79
N PRO A 5 -29.96 -16.43 64.04
CA PRO A 5 -30.77 -17.30 63.20
C PRO A 5 -29.91 -17.94 62.11
N ALA A 6 -30.11 -19.23 61.85
CA ALA A 6 -29.53 -19.85 60.66
C ALA A 6 -30.15 -19.19 59.42
N ALA A 7 -29.31 -18.60 58.57
CA ALA A 7 -29.76 -18.07 57.29
C ALA A 7 -30.31 -19.24 56.44
N GLN A 8 -31.60 -19.22 56.13
CA GLN A 8 -32.15 -20.13 55.13
C GLN A 8 -31.45 -19.86 53.80
N MET A 9 -30.85 -20.89 53.21
CA MET A 9 -30.38 -20.79 51.82
C MET A 9 -31.60 -20.55 50.92
N PRO A 10 -31.53 -19.65 49.93
CA PRO A 10 -32.63 -19.43 49.01
C PRO A 10 -32.98 -20.75 48.31
N GLN A 11 -34.26 -21.11 48.28
CA GLN A 11 -34.68 -22.30 47.54
C GLN A 11 -34.43 -22.04 46.05
N MET A 12 -33.63 -22.90 45.42
CA MET A 12 -33.46 -22.88 43.98
C MET A 12 -34.64 -23.61 43.35
N LYS A 13 -35.47 -22.84 42.64
CA LYS A 13 -36.52 -23.36 41.78
C LYS A 13 -35.94 -23.61 40.40
N LYS A 14 -36.28 -24.75 39.84
CA LYS A 14 -35.88 -25.13 38.49
C LYS A 14 -36.99 -24.76 37.53
N PHE A 15 -36.66 -24.01 36.50
CA PHE A 15 -37.59 -23.62 35.45
C PHE A 15 -37.17 -24.24 34.12
N THR A 16 -38.15 -24.61 33.30
CA THR A 16 -37.93 -25.23 32.00
C THR A 16 -38.54 -24.34 30.91
N ILE A 17 -37.70 -23.92 29.97
CA ILE A 17 -38.05 -23.05 28.83
C ILE A 17 -38.16 -23.89 27.56
N THR A 18 -39.28 -23.78 26.85
CA THR A 18 -39.63 -24.58 25.65
C THR A 18 -40.30 -23.70 24.58
N ASP A 19 -40.58 -24.28 23.41
CA ASP A 19 -41.29 -23.63 22.29
C ASP A 19 -40.69 -22.28 21.85
N ILE A 20 -39.36 -22.14 21.90
CA ILE A 20 -38.68 -20.87 21.64
C ILE A 20 -38.75 -20.56 20.14
N LYS A 21 -39.24 -19.36 19.81
CA LYS A 21 -39.38 -18.87 18.43
C LYS A 21 -39.06 -17.38 18.35
N TYR A 22 -38.22 -16.97 17.40
CA TYR A 22 -37.92 -15.56 17.15
C TYR A 22 -38.51 -15.12 15.80
N ILE A 23 -39.30 -14.04 15.80
CA ILE A 23 -39.99 -13.53 14.60
C ILE A 23 -39.25 -12.28 14.08
N HIS A 24 -38.90 -12.26 12.79
CA HIS A 24 -38.20 -11.14 12.17
C HIS A 24 -38.44 -10.97 10.66
N ASP A 25 -38.32 -9.73 10.21
CA ASP A 25 -38.74 -9.28 8.86
C ASP A 25 -37.62 -9.36 7.81
N LYS A 26 -36.37 -9.61 8.23
CA LYS A 26 -35.22 -9.68 7.31
C LYS A 26 -35.06 -11.06 6.67
N MET A 27 -34.87 -11.08 5.35
CA MET A 27 -34.23 -12.21 4.65
C MET A 27 -32.72 -11.99 4.55
N GLY A 28 -31.93 -13.04 4.76
CA GLY A 28 -30.47 -13.03 4.66
C GLY A 28 -29.85 -14.25 5.37
N ALA A 29 -28.66 -14.68 4.94
CA ALA A 29 -27.96 -15.86 5.47
C ALA A 29 -27.27 -15.57 6.82
N VAL A 30 -28.08 -15.31 7.84
CA VAL A 30 -27.65 -15.01 9.21
C VAL A 30 -28.21 -16.09 10.13
N GLN A 31 -27.36 -16.64 11.01
CA GLN A 31 -27.82 -17.59 12.04
C GLN A 31 -28.09 -16.85 13.34
N PHE A 32 -29.03 -17.34 14.13
CA PHE A 32 -29.44 -16.70 15.39
C PHE A 32 -29.25 -17.66 16.57
N TYR A 33 -29.04 -17.13 17.76
CA TYR A 33 -29.20 -17.86 19.01
C TYR A 33 -29.79 -16.93 20.09
N VAL A 34 -30.47 -17.51 21.07
CA VAL A 34 -31.08 -16.78 22.19
C VAL A 34 -30.30 -17.10 23.45
N ALA A 35 -30.00 -16.07 24.25
CA ALA A 35 -29.48 -16.20 25.59
C ALA A 35 -30.54 -15.78 26.62
N PHE A 36 -30.77 -16.62 27.62
CA PHE A 36 -31.60 -16.35 28.78
C PHE A 36 -30.68 -16.19 29.99
N THR A 37 -30.68 -15.00 30.58
CA THR A 37 -29.73 -14.56 31.60
C THR A 37 -30.47 -14.14 32.86
N THR A 38 -30.13 -14.74 33.99
CA THR A 38 -30.44 -14.24 35.33
C THR A 38 -29.23 -13.52 35.91
N ASN A 39 -29.35 -13.01 37.14
CA ASN A 39 -28.23 -12.44 37.90
C ASN A 39 -27.09 -13.44 38.20
N GLN A 40 -27.29 -14.75 38.01
CA GLN A 40 -26.30 -15.79 38.35
C GLN A 40 -25.96 -16.74 37.20
N THR A 41 -26.89 -16.98 36.28
CA THR A 41 -26.78 -18.02 35.23
C THR A 41 -27.13 -17.45 33.85
N THR A 42 -26.45 -17.92 32.81
CA THR A 42 -26.84 -17.67 31.41
C THR A 42 -26.86 -18.99 30.65
N ILE A 43 -28.02 -19.33 30.09
CA ILE A 43 -28.20 -20.48 29.20
C ILE A 43 -28.50 -19.99 27.79
N LYS A 44 -28.02 -20.73 26.79
CA LYS A 44 -28.11 -20.35 25.38
C LYS A 44 -28.73 -21.49 24.56
N THR A 45 -29.52 -21.13 23.56
CA THR A 45 -29.96 -22.07 22.52
C THR A 45 -28.79 -22.46 21.61
N ALA A 46 -28.94 -23.58 20.90
CA ALA A 46 -28.14 -23.86 19.72
C ALA A 46 -28.25 -22.73 18.68
N THR A 47 -27.28 -22.66 17.77
CA THR A 47 -27.31 -21.71 16.65
C THR A 47 -28.26 -22.21 15.55
N SER A 48 -29.19 -21.36 15.09
CA SER A 48 -30.28 -21.74 14.18
C SER A 48 -29.76 -22.21 12.81
N ARG A 49 -30.53 -23.09 12.16
CA ARG A 49 -30.14 -23.69 10.86
C ARG A 49 -30.50 -22.74 9.71
N LYS A 50 -29.62 -22.62 8.71
CA LYS A 50 -29.74 -21.75 7.51
C LYS A 50 -31.05 -21.87 6.69
N ARG A 51 -31.94 -22.84 6.98
CA ARG A 51 -33.16 -23.14 6.20
C ARG A 51 -34.48 -22.72 6.85
N GLU A 52 -34.48 -22.24 8.09
CA GLU A 52 -35.73 -21.76 8.74
C GLU A 52 -36.15 -20.41 8.15
N LYS A 53 -37.09 -20.45 7.20
CA LYS A 53 -37.62 -19.23 6.57
C LYS A 53 -38.41 -18.40 7.59
N LEU A 54 -38.02 -17.12 7.73
CA LEU A 54 -38.76 -16.03 8.38
C LEU A 54 -38.92 -16.07 9.91
N SER A 55 -38.74 -17.21 10.60
CA SER A 55 -38.70 -17.25 12.06
C SER A 55 -37.96 -18.49 12.57
N PRO A 56 -36.72 -18.39 13.07
CA PRO A 56 -36.04 -19.55 13.65
C PRO A 56 -36.76 -20.08 14.89
N THR A 57 -36.73 -21.41 15.03
CA THR A 57 -37.38 -22.15 16.12
C THR A 57 -36.42 -23.14 16.77
N TRP A 58 -36.46 -23.23 18.09
CA TRP A 58 -35.62 -24.15 18.85
C TRP A 58 -36.49 -25.18 19.56
N ALA A 59 -36.34 -26.43 19.14
CA ALA A 59 -37.02 -27.59 19.73
C ALA A 59 -36.32 -28.13 20.99
N GLU A 60 -35.25 -27.47 21.44
CA GLU A 60 -34.53 -27.83 22.67
C GLU A 60 -35.26 -27.28 23.91
N SER A 61 -35.20 -28.04 25.00
CA SER A 61 -35.75 -27.66 26.30
C SER A 61 -34.61 -27.19 27.18
N LEU A 62 -34.65 -25.93 27.62
CA LEU A 62 -33.60 -25.31 28.40
C LEU A 62 -34.00 -25.23 29.88
N SER A 63 -33.27 -25.91 30.76
CA SER A 63 -33.46 -25.81 32.21
C SER A 63 -32.61 -24.69 32.83
N LEU A 64 -33.21 -23.97 33.77
CA LEU A 64 -32.65 -22.81 34.46
C LEU A 64 -32.88 -22.97 35.98
N ASP A 65 -31.81 -23.08 36.77
CA ASP A 65 -31.92 -23.03 38.23
C ASP A 65 -31.88 -21.56 38.69
N VAL A 66 -32.85 -21.17 39.51
CA VAL A 66 -33.15 -19.77 39.84
C VAL A 66 -33.43 -19.60 41.33
N PRO A 67 -32.77 -18.67 42.04
CA PRO A 67 -33.18 -18.26 43.38
C PRO A 67 -34.42 -17.35 43.32
N ASP A 68 -35.32 -17.49 44.29
CA ASP A 68 -36.57 -16.71 44.41
C ASP A 68 -36.38 -15.20 44.12
N ALA A 69 -37.35 -14.62 43.40
CA ALA A 69 -37.41 -13.21 42.97
C ALA A 69 -36.30 -12.71 42.00
N SER A 70 -35.90 -13.52 41.01
CA SER A 70 -34.97 -13.11 39.94
C SER A 70 -35.66 -12.49 38.70
N THR A 71 -35.02 -11.52 38.06
CA THR A 71 -35.37 -11.10 36.68
C THR A 71 -34.74 -12.04 35.65
N LEU A 72 -35.39 -12.16 34.50
CA LEU A 72 -34.90 -12.89 33.34
C LEU A 72 -34.70 -11.92 32.18
N LYS A 73 -33.44 -11.71 31.80
CA LYS A 73 -33.06 -10.97 30.60
C LYS A 73 -32.96 -11.93 29.42
N ILE A 74 -33.66 -11.62 28.34
CA ILE A 74 -33.68 -12.38 27.10
C ILE A 74 -32.97 -11.58 26.01
N THR A 75 -31.92 -12.15 25.43
CA THR A 75 -31.03 -11.48 24.48
C THR A 75 -30.88 -12.32 23.22
N VAL A 76 -31.24 -11.78 22.06
CA VAL A 76 -31.09 -12.49 20.77
C VAL A 76 -29.82 -12.00 20.07
N TYR A 77 -28.95 -12.95 19.74
CA TYR A 77 -27.72 -12.72 18.99
C TYR A 77 -27.86 -13.23 17.56
N ALA A 78 -27.12 -12.59 16.67
CA ALA A 78 -27.03 -12.93 15.27
C ALA A 78 -25.56 -13.11 14.88
N ARG A 79 -25.25 -14.17 14.13
CA ARG A 79 -23.90 -14.52 13.70
C ARG A 79 -23.82 -14.56 12.18
N ASN A 80 -22.81 -13.91 11.61
CA ASN A 80 -22.56 -13.88 10.17
C ASN A 80 -21.67 -15.05 9.72
N MET A 81 -21.47 -15.17 8.40
CA MET A 81 -20.67 -16.26 7.78
C MET A 81 -19.18 -16.27 8.16
N ILE A 82 -18.65 -15.18 8.72
CA ILE A 82 -17.25 -15.05 9.18
C ILE A 82 -17.11 -15.13 10.72
N GLY A 83 -18.18 -15.57 11.41
CA GLY A 83 -18.16 -15.80 12.86
C GLY A 83 -18.38 -14.57 13.75
N SER A 84 -18.52 -13.37 13.19
CA SER A 84 -18.80 -12.15 13.98
C SER A 84 -20.21 -12.18 14.55
N GLU A 85 -20.35 -11.87 15.85
CA GLU A 85 -21.63 -11.80 16.54
C GLU A 85 -22.12 -10.35 16.71
N PHE A 86 -23.42 -10.14 16.55
CA PHE A 86 -24.07 -8.85 16.76
C PHE A 86 -25.40 -9.00 17.50
N LEU A 87 -25.72 -8.03 18.36
CA LEU A 87 -26.97 -7.98 19.11
C LEU A 87 -28.15 -7.69 18.18
N ALA A 88 -29.10 -8.63 18.09
CA ALA A 88 -30.31 -8.51 17.30
C ALA A 88 -31.45 -7.79 18.07
N GLY A 89 -31.50 -7.97 19.39
CA GLY A 89 -32.38 -7.27 20.32
C GLY A 89 -32.39 -7.87 21.74
N GLU A 90 -32.88 -7.11 22.72
CA GLU A 90 -32.98 -7.53 24.13
C GLU A 90 -34.34 -7.16 24.76
N SER A 91 -34.75 -7.90 25.79
CA SER A 91 -35.90 -7.64 26.67
C SER A 91 -35.64 -8.19 28.08
N GLU A 92 -36.35 -7.73 29.10
CA GLU A 92 -36.21 -8.18 30.49
C GLU A 92 -37.55 -8.06 31.24
N ASP A 93 -37.89 -9.06 32.06
CA ASP A 93 -39.10 -9.12 32.91
C ASP A 93 -38.85 -10.03 34.14
N THR A 94 -39.79 -10.08 35.10
CA THR A 94 -39.69 -10.98 36.28
C THR A 94 -40.15 -12.40 35.95
N ILE A 95 -39.50 -13.41 36.55
CA ILE A 95 -39.82 -14.81 36.22
C ILE A 95 -41.25 -15.18 36.64
N GLU A 96 -41.76 -14.62 37.75
CA GLU A 96 -43.15 -14.81 38.18
C GLU A 96 -44.17 -14.27 37.16
N SER A 97 -43.90 -13.10 36.57
CA SER A 97 -44.70 -12.53 35.47
C SER A 97 -44.72 -13.50 34.28
N LEU A 98 -43.54 -13.93 33.82
CA LEU A 98 -43.39 -14.81 32.66
C LEU A 98 -44.03 -16.19 32.84
N VAL A 99 -43.93 -16.79 34.03
CA VAL A 99 -44.58 -18.08 34.35
C VAL A 99 -46.10 -17.95 34.43
N SER A 100 -46.62 -16.83 34.95
CA SER A 100 -48.08 -16.59 34.99
C SER A 100 -48.74 -16.49 33.62
N LEU A 101 -47.99 -16.06 32.60
CA LEU A 101 -48.45 -15.97 31.20
C LEU A 101 -48.48 -17.34 30.51
N GLY A 102 -47.63 -18.28 30.93
CA GLY A 102 -47.50 -19.63 30.36
C GLY A 102 -46.86 -19.66 28.96
N THR A 103 -47.44 -18.94 27.99
CA THR A 103 -46.82 -18.61 26.69
C THR A 103 -46.52 -17.12 26.65
N VAL A 104 -45.23 -16.79 26.59
CA VAL A 104 -44.69 -15.45 26.58
C VAL A 104 -44.55 -14.97 25.13
N ASP A 105 -44.89 -13.70 24.87
CA ASP A 105 -44.59 -12.98 23.61
C ASP A 105 -44.01 -11.60 23.96
N LEU A 106 -42.70 -11.41 23.76
CA LEU A 106 -41.97 -10.21 24.15
C LEU A 106 -41.39 -9.47 22.95
N LYS A 107 -41.73 -8.18 22.82
CA LYS A 107 -41.14 -7.27 21.81
C LYS A 107 -39.71 -6.89 22.20
N LEU A 108 -38.76 -7.18 21.33
CA LEU A 108 -37.34 -6.88 21.53
C LEU A 108 -37.03 -5.41 21.21
N ARG A 109 -36.18 -4.80 22.03
CA ARG A 109 -35.69 -3.43 21.84
C ARG A 109 -34.26 -3.45 21.30
N LYS A 110 -33.86 -2.40 20.57
CA LYS A 110 -32.47 -2.16 20.17
C LYS A 110 -32.01 -0.80 20.67
N ARG A 111 -30.80 -0.73 21.23
CA ARG A 111 -30.14 0.52 21.61
C ARG A 111 -29.66 1.26 20.34
N GLY A 112 -30.15 2.46 20.11
CA GLY A 112 -29.74 3.33 18.99
C GLY A 112 -28.37 4.00 19.23
N LEU A 113 -27.85 4.69 18.20
CA LEU A 113 -26.59 5.45 18.26
C LEU A 113 -26.62 6.59 19.31
N THR A 114 -27.81 7.01 19.76
CA THR A 114 -28.05 8.01 20.80
C THR A 114 -28.33 7.42 22.19
N GLY A 115 -28.24 6.08 22.34
CA GLY A 115 -28.53 5.38 23.60
C GLY A 115 -30.02 5.14 23.90
N ILE A 116 -30.93 5.75 23.15
CA ILE A 116 -32.39 5.58 23.31
C ILE A 116 -32.82 4.21 22.75
N LEU A 117 -33.80 3.58 23.39
CA LEU A 117 -34.39 2.29 22.98
C LEU A 117 -35.55 2.52 22.01
N GLU A 118 -35.36 2.18 20.74
CA GLU A 118 -36.43 2.26 19.73
C GLU A 118 -37.22 0.93 19.65
N PRO A 119 -38.56 0.97 19.58
CA PRO A 119 -39.39 -0.23 19.41
C PRO A 119 -39.31 -0.76 17.97
N ARG A 120 -39.44 -2.09 17.81
CA ARG A 120 -39.56 -2.77 16.52
C ARG A 120 -40.69 -3.79 16.53
N GLU A 121 -41.15 -4.18 15.35
CA GLU A 121 -42.09 -5.28 15.11
C GLU A 121 -41.43 -6.67 15.24
N ARG A 122 -40.48 -6.82 16.16
CA ARG A 122 -39.74 -8.07 16.38
C ARG A 122 -40.04 -8.60 17.76
N CYS A 123 -40.48 -9.84 17.83
CA CYS A 123 -40.75 -10.49 19.10
C CYS A 123 -40.07 -11.85 19.23
N ILE A 124 -39.88 -12.25 20.48
CA ILE A 124 -39.53 -13.61 20.85
C ILE A 124 -40.68 -14.23 21.63
N MET A 125 -41.07 -15.43 21.24
CA MET A 125 -42.05 -16.25 21.92
C MET A 125 -41.37 -17.46 22.55
N PHE A 126 -41.83 -17.87 23.74
CA PHE A 126 -41.41 -19.09 24.41
C PHE A 126 -42.43 -19.47 25.49
N LYS A 127 -42.36 -20.69 26.01
CA LYS A 127 -43.07 -21.11 27.23
C LYS A 127 -42.08 -21.29 28.36
N ILE A 128 -42.52 -21.02 29.59
CA ILE A 128 -41.74 -21.25 30.80
C ILE A 128 -42.63 -21.84 31.90
N SER A 129 -42.14 -22.91 32.55
CA SER A 129 -42.85 -23.62 33.63
C SER A 129 -41.88 -24.06 34.72
N GLU A 130 -42.35 -24.15 35.97
CA GLU A 130 -41.58 -24.66 37.11
C GLU A 130 -41.54 -26.21 37.11
N ASP A 131 -40.35 -26.80 37.24
CA ASP A 131 -40.12 -28.25 37.28
C ASP A 131 -40.48 -28.80 38.67
N PRO A 132 -41.38 -29.81 38.80
CA PRO A 132 -41.81 -30.32 40.12
C PRO A 132 -40.78 -31.09 40.96
N ALA A 133 -39.51 -31.22 40.53
CA ALA A 133 -38.54 -32.13 41.14
C ALA A 133 -37.09 -31.64 41.09
N SER A 134 -36.55 -31.23 42.25
CA SER A 134 -35.15 -30.80 42.43
C SER A 134 -34.50 -31.41 43.69
N LEU A 135 -34.19 -32.72 43.66
CA LEU A 135 -33.41 -33.41 44.72
C LEU A 135 -32.47 -34.49 44.12
N ALA A 136 -31.17 -34.43 44.51
CA ALA A 136 -30.03 -35.34 44.19
C ALA A 136 -29.55 -35.41 42.71
N GLY A 137 -28.25 -35.59 42.37
CA GLY A 137 -26.98 -35.56 43.12
C GLY A 137 -25.96 -36.67 42.73
N GLY A 138 -24.73 -36.37 42.25
CA GLY A 138 -23.57 -37.30 42.29
C GLY A 138 -22.55 -37.42 41.12
N GLN A 139 -21.38 -36.78 41.26
CA GLN A 139 -19.95 -37.22 41.03
C GLN A 139 -19.39 -38.01 39.79
N LEU A 140 -18.46 -37.34 39.06
CA LEU A 140 -17.00 -37.63 38.82
C LEU A 140 -16.38 -39.05 38.60
N GLN A 141 -15.50 -39.22 37.58
CA GLN A 141 -14.01 -39.42 37.71
C GLN A 141 -13.18 -39.53 36.39
N LEU A 142 -11.83 -39.59 36.47
CA LEU A 142 -10.79 -39.42 35.41
C LEU A 142 -9.95 -40.72 35.10
N ALA A 143 -9.14 -40.75 34.00
CA ALA A 143 -7.66 -41.07 33.99
C ALA A 143 -6.94 -41.28 32.60
N SER A 144 -5.78 -40.61 32.43
CA SER A 144 -4.43 -40.90 31.80
C SER A 144 -4.05 -42.29 31.14
N SER A 145 -2.99 -42.52 30.30
CA SER A 145 -1.91 -41.73 29.61
C SER A 145 -0.86 -42.60 28.79
N ASN A 146 -0.02 -41.98 27.90
CA ASN A 146 1.44 -42.25 27.54
C ASN A 146 1.98 -43.05 26.28
N VAL A 147 2.75 -42.34 25.39
CA VAL A 147 4.15 -42.54 24.82
C VAL A 147 4.53 -43.81 23.94
N VAL A 148 4.85 -43.80 22.61
CA VAL A 148 5.98 -43.24 21.72
C VAL A 148 7.26 -44.15 21.64
N PRO A 149 7.94 -44.52 20.48
CA PRO A 149 8.53 -43.70 19.36
C PRO A 149 8.61 -44.33 17.89
N GLY A 150 9.70 -44.12 17.07
CA GLY A 150 9.89 -44.43 15.59
C GLY A 150 11.08 -45.38 15.18
N PRO A 151 11.67 -45.42 13.92
CA PRO A 151 12.30 -44.28 13.16
C PRO A 151 12.48 -44.29 11.57
N THR A 152 12.98 -43.16 10.99
CA THR A 152 13.91 -42.92 9.80
C THR A 152 13.62 -43.08 8.26
N SER A 153 13.66 -41.94 7.50
CA SER A 153 14.46 -41.53 6.27
C SER A 153 14.55 -42.38 4.95
N ALA A 154 14.75 -41.90 3.68
CA ALA A 154 14.99 -40.58 3.01
C ALA A 154 14.72 -40.57 1.46
N ASP A 155 14.61 -39.37 0.86
CA ASP A 155 14.86 -38.83 -0.51
C ASP A 155 14.94 -39.66 -1.83
N THR A 156 14.28 -39.21 -2.92
CA THR A 156 14.89 -38.47 -4.09
C THR A 156 13.92 -38.25 -5.29
N ASN A 157 14.32 -37.44 -6.29
CA ASN A 157 13.47 -36.74 -7.27
C ASN A 157 13.41 -37.31 -8.71
N ALA A 158 12.31 -36.94 -9.40
CA ALA A 158 12.20 -36.57 -10.83
C ALA A 158 12.61 -37.55 -11.97
N LEU A 159 11.62 -38.29 -12.53
CA LEU A 159 11.70 -38.76 -13.94
C LEU A 159 10.35 -39.00 -14.69
N GLU A 160 9.19 -38.62 -14.16
CA GLU A 160 7.90 -39.18 -14.65
C GLU A 160 7.02 -38.32 -15.58
N VAL A 161 7.42 -37.10 -15.95
CA VAL A 161 6.52 -36.17 -16.69
C VAL A 161 6.25 -36.58 -18.15
N LYS A 162 7.01 -37.54 -18.71
CA LYS A 162 6.91 -37.92 -20.14
C LYS A 162 6.08 -39.18 -20.45
N LYS A 163 5.83 -40.07 -19.48
CA LYS A 163 5.03 -41.30 -19.70
C LYS A 163 3.51 -41.10 -19.55
N ALA A 164 3.11 -40.02 -18.89
CA ALA A 164 1.72 -39.70 -18.58
C ALA A 164 0.79 -39.42 -19.78
N LYS A 165 1.33 -39.27 -21.01
CA LYS A 165 0.58 -38.75 -22.16
C LYS A 165 0.09 -39.83 -23.13
N ASP A 166 0.73 -40.99 -23.16
CA ASP A 166 0.46 -42.04 -24.16
C ASP A 166 -0.55 -43.10 -23.68
N THR A 167 -0.85 -43.16 -22.37
CA THR A 167 -1.74 -44.17 -21.76
C THR A 167 -3.24 -43.94 -22.03
N VAL A 168 -3.63 -42.83 -22.68
CA VAL A 168 -5.03 -42.38 -22.80
C VAL A 168 -5.82 -43.10 -23.91
N GLN A 169 -5.18 -43.84 -24.82
CA GLN A 169 -5.82 -44.28 -26.07
C GLN A 169 -6.57 -45.64 -26.06
N ASN A 170 -6.64 -46.41 -24.97
CA ASN A 170 -7.21 -47.78 -24.99
C ASN A 170 -8.03 -48.17 -23.73
N LEU A 171 -9.17 -47.52 -23.44
CA LEU A 171 -9.97 -47.80 -22.23
C LEU A 171 -11.49 -47.76 -22.48
N HIS A 172 -12.24 -48.65 -21.82
CA HIS A 172 -13.71 -48.76 -21.88
C HIS A 172 -14.34 -48.58 -20.48
N ALA A 173 -14.22 -47.39 -19.88
CA ALA A 173 -14.87 -47.05 -18.60
C ALA A 173 -15.28 -45.56 -18.52
N ALA A 174 -16.49 -45.25 -18.99
CA ALA A 174 -16.91 -43.90 -19.38
C ALA A 174 -16.81 -42.77 -18.32
N PRO A 175 -17.12 -42.95 -17.01
CA PRO A 175 -17.11 -41.83 -16.05
C PRO A 175 -15.70 -41.32 -15.71
N TRP A 176 -14.73 -42.24 -15.62
CA TRP A 176 -13.37 -41.92 -15.19
C TRP A 176 -12.54 -41.23 -16.27
N GLU A 177 -12.69 -41.67 -17.52
CA GLU A 177 -12.05 -41.05 -18.68
C GLU A 177 -12.53 -39.59 -18.84
N SER A 178 -13.84 -39.36 -18.63
CA SER A 178 -14.42 -38.01 -18.57
C SER A 178 -13.76 -37.17 -17.48
N LEU A 179 -13.72 -37.66 -16.24
CA LEU A 179 -13.14 -36.95 -15.09
C LEU A 179 -11.67 -36.57 -15.35
N ILE A 180 -10.83 -37.52 -15.75
CA ILE A 180 -9.38 -37.28 -15.98
C ILE A 180 -9.17 -36.26 -17.10
N ARG A 181 -9.93 -36.37 -18.20
CA ARG A 181 -9.88 -35.40 -19.31
C ARG A 181 -10.27 -33.99 -18.87
N LYS A 182 -11.37 -33.85 -18.12
CA LYS A 182 -11.84 -32.54 -17.64
C LYS A 182 -10.88 -31.93 -16.62
N ALA A 183 -10.30 -32.76 -15.74
CA ALA A 183 -9.29 -32.34 -14.77
C ALA A 183 -8.01 -31.83 -15.44
N GLY A 184 -7.55 -32.49 -16.51
CA GLY A 184 -6.41 -32.03 -17.32
C GLY A 184 -6.68 -30.69 -17.99
N GLN A 185 -7.87 -30.50 -18.55
CA GLN A 185 -8.30 -29.24 -19.17
C GLN A 185 -8.34 -28.09 -18.14
N PHE A 186 -8.95 -28.30 -16.97
CA PHE A 186 -8.99 -27.30 -15.90
C PHE A 186 -7.59 -26.98 -15.35
N SER A 187 -6.69 -27.98 -15.23
CA SER A 187 -5.30 -27.74 -14.84
C SER A 187 -4.56 -26.83 -15.81
N SER A 188 -4.83 -26.89 -17.12
CA SER A 188 -4.22 -25.97 -18.10
C SER A 188 -4.84 -24.57 -18.10
N PHE A 189 -6.11 -24.43 -17.74
CA PHE A 189 -6.75 -23.12 -17.53
C PHE A 189 -6.16 -22.39 -16.32
N VAL A 190 -5.97 -23.12 -15.21
CA VAL A 190 -5.35 -22.61 -13.98
C VAL A 190 -3.91 -22.14 -14.21
N GLU A 191 -3.15 -22.73 -15.14
CA GLU A 191 -1.80 -22.24 -15.51
C GLU A 191 -1.78 -20.86 -16.17
N ALA A 192 -2.90 -20.42 -16.77
CA ALA A 192 -3.00 -19.09 -17.39
C ALA A 192 -3.35 -17.98 -16.37
N ILE A 193 -3.77 -18.34 -15.15
CA ILE A 193 -4.13 -17.40 -14.08
C ILE A 193 -3.07 -17.52 -12.98
N SER A 194 -2.04 -16.68 -13.06
CA SER A 194 -0.77 -16.77 -12.31
C SER A 194 -0.87 -16.78 -10.78
N GLN A 195 -2.05 -16.51 -10.22
CA GLN A 195 -2.30 -16.46 -8.77
C GLN A 195 -2.86 -17.78 -8.19
N VAL A 196 -3.32 -18.73 -9.00
CA VAL A 196 -3.97 -19.95 -8.49
C VAL A 196 -2.93 -21.03 -8.17
N HIS A 197 -2.74 -21.24 -6.86
CA HIS A 197 -1.74 -22.11 -6.21
C HIS A 197 -1.61 -23.54 -6.79
N PRO A 198 -0.42 -24.20 -6.71
CA PRO A 198 -0.13 -25.55 -7.27
C PRO A 198 -1.06 -26.73 -6.91
N TYR A 199 -2.09 -26.56 -6.07
CA TYR A 199 -3.02 -27.62 -5.66
C TYR A 199 -3.69 -28.33 -6.85
N THR A 200 -4.16 -27.60 -7.87
CA THR A 200 -4.81 -28.19 -9.05
C THR A 200 -3.88 -29.17 -9.81
N LYS A 201 -2.58 -28.85 -9.89
CA LYS A 201 -1.57 -29.73 -10.53
C LYS A 201 -1.28 -30.97 -9.69
N ILE A 202 -1.34 -30.83 -8.36
CA ILE A 202 -1.15 -31.92 -7.40
C ILE A 202 -2.35 -32.88 -7.51
N ALA A 203 -3.59 -32.39 -7.41
CA ALA A 203 -4.81 -33.17 -7.59
C ALA A 203 -4.84 -33.95 -8.91
N TYR A 204 -4.54 -33.29 -10.04
CA TYR A 204 -4.51 -33.94 -11.35
C TYR A 204 -3.50 -35.10 -11.41
N LYS A 205 -2.28 -34.91 -10.88
CA LYS A 205 -1.26 -35.97 -10.81
C LYS A 205 -1.67 -37.14 -9.91
N ILE A 206 -2.35 -36.87 -8.79
CA ILE A 206 -2.84 -37.89 -7.86
C ILE A 206 -3.92 -38.75 -8.52
N LEU A 207 -4.90 -38.11 -9.17
CA LEU A 207 -5.97 -38.80 -9.90
C LEU A 207 -5.40 -39.64 -11.06
N LEU A 208 -4.42 -39.11 -11.79
CA LEU A 208 -3.74 -39.85 -12.86
C LEU A 208 -2.97 -41.07 -12.32
N GLY A 209 -2.23 -40.92 -11.22
CA GLY A 209 -1.47 -42.01 -10.60
C GLY A 209 -2.32 -43.07 -9.90
N ALA A 210 -3.57 -42.75 -9.56
CA ALA A 210 -4.50 -43.69 -8.93
C ALA A 210 -5.25 -44.58 -9.95
N HIS A 211 -5.37 -44.11 -11.19
CA HIS A 211 -6.23 -44.67 -12.23
C HIS A 211 -6.01 -46.17 -12.56
N GLU A 212 -4.76 -46.63 -12.74
CA GLU A 212 -4.48 -48.03 -13.12
C GLU A 212 -4.82 -49.03 -12.00
N ILE A 213 -4.60 -48.66 -10.75
CA ILE A 213 -4.93 -49.49 -9.57
C ILE A 213 -6.46 -49.56 -9.39
N MET A 214 -7.16 -48.48 -9.73
CA MET A 214 -8.59 -48.29 -9.48
C MET A 214 -9.54 -49.08 -10.40
N LEU A 215 -9.19 -49.22 -11.68
CA LEU A 215 -10.02 -49.93 -12.67
C LEU A 215 -10.35 -51.39 -12.26
N THR A 216 -9.50 -52.00 -11.43
CA THR A 216 -9.67 -53.38 -10.96
C THR A 216 -10.45 -53.51 -9.64
N GLN A 217 -10.47 -52.48 -8.79
CA GLN A 217 -11.12 -52.53 -7.47
C GLN A 217 -12.51 -51.84 -7.43
N ILE A 218 -12.67 -50.68 -8.08
CA ILE A 218 -13.81 -49.77 -7.83
C ILE A 218 -15.14 -50.20 -8.46
N ASN A 219 -15.14 -51.12 -9.42
CA ASN A 219 -16.40 -51.68 -9.95
C ASN A 219 -17.27 -52.37 -8.86
N ARG A 220 -16.71 -52.66 -7.69
CA ARG A 220 -17.38 -53.34 -6.55
C ARG A 220 -17.89 -52.41 -5.44
N ASP A 221 -17.61 -51.11 -5.49
CA ASP A 221 -17.96 -50.16 -4.41
C ASP A 221 -18.74 -48.97 -4.98
N ASP A 222 -20.01 -48.84 -4.60
CA ASP A 222 -20.90 -47.80 -5.13
C ASP A 222 -20.68 -46.42 -4.49
N GLY A 223 -20.12 -46.35 -3.27
CA GLY A 223 -19.82 -45.08 -2.61
C GLY A 223 -18.65 -44.36 -3.28
N ILE A 224 -17.64 -45.10 -3.74
CA ILE A 224 -16.55 -44.52 -4.52
C ILE A 224 -17.01 -44.11 -5.93
N LYS A 225 -17.94 -44.86 -6.56
CA LYS A 225 -18.56 -44.43 -7.81
C LYS A 225 -19.33 -43.11 -7.66
N GLU A 226 -20.04 -42.91 -6.54
CA GLU A 226 -20.71 -41.64 -6.23
C GLU A 226 -19.70 -40.49 -6.10
N LEU A 227 -18.59 -40.70 -5.38
CA LEU A 227 -17.49 -39.72 -5.24
C LEU A 227 -16.91 -39.26 -6.58
N VAL A 228 -16.75 -40.20 -7.52
CA VAL A 228 -16.22 -39.96 -8.87
C VAL A 228 -17.20 -39.17 -9.73
N GLN A 229 -18.50 -39.49 -9.62
CA GLN A 229 -19.56 -38.72 -10.28
C GLN A 229 -19.63 -37.28 -9.74
N ILE A 230 -19.51 -37.10 -8.42
CA ILE A 230 -19.44 -35.77 -7.79
C ILE A 230 -18.25 -34.96 -8.34
N LEU A 231 -17.06 -35.57 -8.45
CA LEU A 231 -15.90 -34.89 -9.04
C LEU A 231 -16.13 -34.55 -10.53
N ASP A 232 -16.68 -35.46 -11.33
CA ASP A 232 -16.99 -35.17 -12.75
C ASP A 232 -18.03 -34.04 -12.90
N GLU A 233 -19.04 -33.98 -12.03
CA GLU A 233 -20.01 -32.88 -11.97
C GLU A 233 -19.37 -31.54 -11.58
N VAL A 234 -18.44 -31.53 -10.60
CA VAL A 234 -17.70 -30.33 -10.19
C VAL A 234 -16.81 -29.83 -11.33
N TYR A 235 -16.08 -30.72 -12.00
CA TYR A 235 -15.28 -30.34 -13.17
C TYR A 235 -16.14 -29.90 -14.36
N THR A 236 -17.30 -30.51 -14.59
CA THR A 236 -18.27 -30.06 -15.63
C THR A 236 -18.75 -28.65 -15.34
N PHE A 237 -19.04 -28.34 -14.09
CA PHE A 237 -19.43 -27.00 -13.65
C PHE A 237 -18.31 -25.97 -13.86
N LEU A 238 -17.06 -26.32 -13.54
CA LEU A 238 -15.89 -25.47 -13.78
C LEU A 238 -15.63 -25.23 -15.28
N GLN A 239 -15.96 -26.19 -16.15
CA GLN A 239 -15.88 -26.02 -17.61
C GLN A 239 -16.94 -25.07 -18.18
N VAL A 240 -18.12 -24.99 -17.57
CA VAL A 240 -19.12 -23.96 -17.95
C VAL A 240 -18.64 -22.56 -17.54
N ALA A 241 -17.96 -22.44 -16.40
CA ALA A 241 -17.28 -21.19 -16.01
C ALA A 241 -16.09 -20.83 -16.91
N GLU A 242 -15.53 -21.78 -17.66
CA GLU A 242 -14.43 -21.55 -18.62
C GLU A 242 -14.83 -20.69 -19.83
N GLY A 243 -16.13 -20.41 -20.01
CA GLY A 243 -16.65 -19.39 -20.93
C GLY A 243 -16.14 -17.96 -20.66
N LEU A 244 -15.57 -17.72 -19.47
CA LEU A 244 -14.89 -16.47 -19.09
C LEU A 244 -13.59 -16.19 -19.88
N LYS A 245 -13.09 -17.14 -20.69
CA LYS A 245 -11.89 -16.99 -21.55
C LYS A 245 -11.85 -15.72 -22.42
N SER A 246 -12.98 -15.09 -22.70
CA SER A 246 -13.05 -13.86 -23.51
C SER A 246 -12.79 -12.56 -22.73
N LYS A 247 -12.81 -12.57 -21.39
CA LYS A 247 -12.62 -11.36 -20.55
C LYS A 247 -11.92 -11.67 -19.21
N PRO A 248 -10.57 -11.67 -19.15
CA PRO A 248 -9.82 -12.03 -17.93
C PRO A 248 -9.98 -11.08 -16.73
N ILE A 249 -10.60 -9.91 -16.93
CA ILE A 249 -10.65 -8.79 -15.97
C ILE A 249 -11.86 -8.88 -15.01
N LEU A 250 -12.76 -9.85 -15.21
CA LEU A 250 -14.06 -9.90 -14.51
C LEU A 250 -14.17 -10.95 -13.38
N ALA A 251 -13.14 -11.75 -13.12
CA ALA A 251 -13.13 -12.65 -11.96
C ALA A 251 -12.85 -11.83 -10.69
N SER A 252 -13.84 -11.72 -9.80
CA SER A 252 -13.62 -11.05 -8.51
C SER A 252 -12.68 -11.87 -7.62
N GLU A 253 -11.96 -11.21 -6.71
CA GLU A 253 -11.08 -11.87 -5.74
C GLU A 253 -11.83 -12.93 -4.91
N ALA A 254 -13.11 -12.67 -4.59
CA ALA A 254 -13.99 -13.64 -3.95
C ALA A 254 -14.24 -14.90 -4.81
N GLN A 255 -14.40 -14.76 -6.12
CA GLN A 255 -14.53 -15.91 -7.03
C GLN A 255 -13.21 -16.68 -7.17
N LEU A 256 -12.06 -15.97 -7.22
CA LEU A 256 -10.74 -16.60 -7.21
C LEU A 256 -10.49 -17.39 -5.91
N ASN A 257 -10.84 -16.82 -4.76
CA ASN A 257 -10.73 -17.50 -3.46
C ASN A 257 -11.65 -18.73 -3.37
N VAL A 258 -12.89 -18.67 -3.89
CA VAL A 258 -13.76 -19.86 -3.98
C VAL A 258 -13.18 -20.92 -4.93
N LEU A 259 -12.54 -20.53 -6.05
CA LEU A 259 -11.83 -21.47 -6.92
C LEU A 259 -10.64 -22.14 -6.21
N VAL A 260 -9.87 -21.40 -5.40
CA VAL A 260 -8.78 -21.96 -4.59
C VAL A 260 -9.33 -23.00 -3.59
N LEU A 261 -10.43 -22.69 -2.89
CA LEU A 261 -11.08 -23.62 -1.96
C LEU A 261 -11.62 -24.87 -2.68
N ILE A 262 -12.21 -24.72 -3.87
CA ILE A 262 -12.62 -25.86 -4.71
C ILE A 262 -11.40 -26.71 -5.10
N SER A 263 -10.30 -26.11 -5.56
CA SER A 263 -9.07 -26.83 -5.90
C SER A 263 -8.43 -27.55 -4.71
N GLN A 264 -8.45 -26.95 -3.52
CA GLN A 264 -8.02 -27.62 -2.28
C GLN A 264 -8.90 -28.82 -1.97
N GLN A 265 -10.23 -28.65 -2.03
CA GLN A 265 -11.18 -29.71 -1.72
C GLN A 265 -11.10 -30.89 -2.70
N ILE A 266 -10.86 -30.61 -4.00
CA ILE A 266 -10.55 -31.62 -5.02
C ILE A 266 -9.25 -32.36 -4.69
N THR A 267 -8.23 -31.66 -4.17
CA THR A 267 -6.93 -32.27 -3.82
C THR A 267 -7.07 -33.25 -2.65
N GLU A 268 -7.76 -32.87 -1.57
CA GLU A 268 -8.05 -33.75 -0.43
C GLU A 268 -8.85 -34.98 -0.86
N CYS A 269 -9.89 -34.76 -1.66
CA CYS A 269 -10.72 -35.80 -2.23
C CYS A 269 -9.91 -36.79 -3.10
N ALA A 270 -8.99 -36.29 -3.93
CA ALA A 270 -8.11 -37.12 -4.74
C ALA A 270 -7.15 -37.98 -3.90
N TYR A 271 -6.58 -37.44 -2.82
CA TYR A 271 -5.76 -38.21 -1.88
C TYR A 271 -6.57 -39.30 -1.17
N PHE A 272 -7.77 -38.99 -0.68
CA PHE A 272 -8.66 -39.96 -0.05
C PHE A 272 -8.98 -41.14 -1.00
N ILE A 273 -9.34 -40.82 -2.25
CA ILE A 273 -9.60 -41.82 -3.29
C ILE A 273 -8.33 -42.66 -3.55
N GLN A 274 -7.15 -42.03 -3.70
CA GLN A 274 -5.88 -42.74 -3.93
C GLN A 274 -5.51 -43.71 -2.80
N GLU A 275 -5.59 -43.30 -1.54
CA GLU A 275 -5.28 -44.17 -0.40
C GLU A 275 -6.29 -45.32 -0.27
N TYR A 276 -7.57 -45.07 -0.55
CA TYR A 276 -8.61 -46.11 -0.55
C TYR A 276 -8.31 -47.27 -1.52
N ALA A 277 -7.72 -46.99 -2.69
CA ALA A 277 -7.40 -48.03 -3.68
C ALA A 277 -6.04 -48.71 -3.46
N ARG A 278 -5.14 -48.13 -2.65
CA ARG A 278 -3.80 -48.69 -2.40
C ARG A 278 -3.83 -49.87 -1.42
N ASP A 279 -4.60 -49.78 -0.34
CA ASP A 279 -4.70 -50.85 0.66
C ASP A 279 -6.06 -51.57 0.57
N SER A 280 -6.05 -52.77 -0.03
CA SER A 280 -7.22 -53.66 -0.08
C SER A 280 -7.72 -54.10 1.30
N GLY A 281 -6.87 -54.00 2.33
CA GLY A 281 -7.21 -54.17 3.73
C GLY A 281 -7.75 -52.90 4.40
N PHE A 282 -7.53 -51.70 3.87
CA PHE A 282 -8.08 -50.45 4.41
C PHE A 282 -9.58 -50.38 4.10
N GLY A 283 -9.97 -50.51 2.83
CA GLY A 283 -11.38 -50.59 2.45
C GLY A 283 -12.13 -51.72 3.18
N MET A 284 -11.52 -52.91 3.31
CA MET A 284 -12.12 -54.03 4.05
C MET A 284 -12.26 -53.76 5.56
N ARG A 285 -11.34 -53.00 6.18
CA ARG A 285 -11.44 -52.56 7.59
C ARG A 285 -12.51 -51.47 7.77
N LEU A 286 -12.55 -50.52 6.84
CA LEU A 286 -13.54 -49.44 6.82
C LEU A 286 -14.96 -50.00 6.65
N VAL A 287 -15.17 -50.94 5.73
CA VAL A 287 -16.48 -51.57 5.50
C VAL A 287 -16.92 -52.48 6.65
N LYS A 288 -16.02 -53.26 7.26
CA LYS A 288 -16.42 -54.26 8.29
C LYS A 288 -16.69 -53.68 9.69
N ASN A 289 -16.02 -52.60 10.08
CA ASN A 289 -16.19 -52.01 11.42
C ASN A 289 -16.78 -50.59 11.39
N ILE A 290 -16.75 -49.91 10.23
CA ILE A 290 -16.78 -48.44 10.12
C ILE A 290 -17.67 -47.99 8.93
N GLY A 291 -18.55 -48.87 8.40
CA GLY A 291 -19.31 -48.63 7.17
C GLY A 291 -20.21 -47.37 7.16
N SER A 292 -20.55 -46.82 8.33
CA SER A 292 -21.22 -45.51 8.48
C SER A 292 -20.28 -44.32 8.27
N GLU A 293 -19.01 -44.41 8.68
CA GLU A 293 -18.04 -43.31 8.66
C GLU A 293 -17.47 -43.09 7.25
N ALA A 294 -17.25 -44.16 6.48
CA ALA A 294 -16.89 -44.08 5.05
C ALA A 294 -17.97 -43.30 4.27
N ASN A 295 -19.23 -43.69 4.46
CA ASN A 295 -20.38 -42.99 3.89
C ASN A 295 -20.52 -41.56 4.44
N SER A 296 -20.21 -41.33 5.72
CA SER A 296 -20.20 -39.98 6.32
C SER A 296 -19.18 -39.07 5.65
N ILE A 297 -17.95 -39.54 5.39
CA ILE A 297 -16.88 -38.80 4.71
C ILE A 297 -17.27 -38.51 3.24
N ILE A 298 -17.86 -39.49 2.55
CA ILE A 298 -18.38 -39.31 1.17
C ILE A 298 -19.47 -38.23 1.13
N GLN A 299 -20.43 -38.27 2.07
CA GLN A 299 -21.46 -37.24 2.17
C GLN A 299 -20.91 -35.89 2.65
N GLU A 300 -19.83 -35.85 3.45
CA GLU A 300 -19.15 -34.62 3.82
C GLU A 300 -18.51 -33.94 2.60
N TYR A 301 -17.76 -34.68 1.77
CA TYR A 301 -17.24 -34.16 0.50
C TYR A 301 -18.38 -33.69 -0.42
N LYS A 302 -19.45 -34.47 -0.56
CA LYS A 302 -20.64 -34.10 -1.35
C LYS A 302 -21.26 -32.78 -0.88
N ASN A 303 -21.42 -32.62 0.43
CA ASN A 303 -21.96 -31.40 1.02
C ASN A 303 -21.03 -30.20 0.80
N LYS A 304 -19.72 -30.34 1.06
CA LYS A 304 -18.74 -29.26 0.83
C LYS A 304 -18.67 -28.84 -0.64
N PHE A 305 -18.67 -29.78 -1.59
CA PHE A 305 -18.72 -29.44 -3.02
C PHE A 305 -20.02 -28.75 -3.42
N SER A 306 -21.17 -29.17 -2.85
CA SER A 306 -22.45 -28.49 -3.09
C SER A 306 -22.46 -27.07 -2.51
N GLU A 307 -21.91 -26.85 -1.31
CA GLU A 307 -21.80 -25.52 -0.70
C GLU A 307 -20.85 -24.60 -1.47
N LEU A 308 -19.69 -25.09 -1.91
CA LEU A 308 -18.74 -24.32 -2.72
C LEU A 308 -19.31 -23.99 -4.11
N LYS A 309 -20.03 -24.94 -4.74
CA LYS A 309 -20.75 -24.72 -6.01
C LYS A 309 -21.83 -23.66 -5.85
N LEU A 310 -22.62 -23.71 -4.77
CA LEU A 310 -23.63 -22.70 -4.45
C LEU A 310 -23.01 -21.34 -4.10
N ALA A 311 -21.84 -21.30 -3.47
CA ALA A 311 -21.10 -20.05 -3.23
C ALA A 311 -20.65 -19.42 -4.56
N PHE A 312 -20.06 -20.21 -5.46
CA PHE A 312 -19.64 -19.73 -6.78
C PHE A 312 -20.84 -19.29 -7.65
N GLN A 313 -21.93 -20.06 -7.68
CA GLN A 313 -23.16 -19.70 -8.39
C GLN A 313 -23.83 -18.47 -7.78
N GLY A 314 -23.85 -18.35 -6.45
CA GLY A 314 -24.34 -17.18 -5.73
C GLY A 314 -23.56 -15.91 -6.09
N LEU A 315 -22.24 -16.01 -6.29
CA LEU A 315 -21.40 -14.91 -6.78
C LEU A 315 -21.64 -14.56 -8.26
N ALA A 316 -22.10 -15.52 -9.08
CA ALA A 316 -22.45 -15.27 -10.48
C ALA A 316 -23.87 -14.66 -10.65
N GLN A 317 -24.76 -14.82 -9.65
CA GLN A 317 -26.15 -14.36 -9.74
C GLN A 317 -26.35 -12.89 -9.32
N ILE A 318 -25.29 -12.17 -8.90
CA ILE A 318 -25.33 -10.78 -8.42
C ILE A 318 -25.13 -9.75 -9.56
N GLU A 319 -25.09 -10.16 -10.83
CA GLU A 319 -24.86 -9.23 -11.96
C GLU A 319 -25.99 -8.20 -12.19
N ILE A 320 -27.18 -8.36 -11.57
CA ILE A 320 -28.28 -7.37 -11.67
C ILE A 320 -28.26 -6.36 -10.51
N GLU A 321 -27.86 -6.73 -9.29
CA GLU A 321 -27.75 -5.78 -8.16
C GLU A 321 -26.42 -4.98 -8.17
N ILE A 322 -25.38 -5.53 -8.79
CA ILE A 322 -24.08 -4.88 -8.96
C ILE A 322 -24.18 -3.57 -9.76
N ALA A 323 -25.17 -3.38 -10.64
CA ALA A 323 -25.38 -2.09 -11.30
C ALA A 323 -25.73 -0.94 -10.34
N VAL A 324 -26.40 -1.24 -9.22
CA VAL A 324 -26.75 -0.25 -8.18
C VAL A 324 -25.67 -0.18 -7.11
N PHE A 325 -25.07 -1.31 -6.73
CA PHE A 325 -23.98 -1.33 -5.76
C PHE A 325 -22.63 -0.87 -6.31
N GLN A 326 -22.37 -0.93 -7.62
CA GLN A 326 -21.23 -0.22 -8.22
C GLN A 326 -21.45 1.29 -8.23
N VAL A 327 -22.69 1.80 -8.22
CA VAL A 327 -22.94 3.22 -7.98
C VAL A 327 -22.66 3.56 -6.52
N ILE A 328 -23.10 2.75 -5.54
CA ILE A 328 -22.84 3.04 -4.10
C ILE A 328 -21.37 2.83 -3.71
N GLY A 329 -20.70 1.80 -4.26
CA GLY A 329 -19.27 1.54 -4.12
C GLY A 329 -18.48 2.70 -4.74
N LYS A 330 -18.69 2.98 -6.04
CA LYS A 330 -18.04 4.13 -6.67
C LYS A 330 -18.44 5.46 -6.06
N VAL A 331 -19.62 5.63 -5.44
CA VAL A 331 -19.97 6.87 -4.71
C VAL A 331 -19.25 6.96 -3.36
N ASN A 332 -19.00 5.84 -2.68
CA ASN A 332 -18.10 5.83 -1.53
C ASN A 332 -16.67 6.14 -1.99
N ASP A 333 -16.16 5.44 -2.99
CA ASP A 333 -14.81 5.65 -3.54
C ASP A 333 -14.65 7.08 -4.10
N LEU A 334 -15.67 7.63 -4.79
CA LEU A 334 -15.71 9.02 -5.25
C LEU A 334 -15.79 10.00 -4.06
N ALA A 335 -16.42 9.62 -2.94
CA ALA A 335 -16.43 10.45 -1.74
C ALA A 335 -15.11 10.36 -0.96
N ILE A 336 -14.42 9.22 -0.96
CA ILE A 336 -13.05 9.10 -0.44
C ILE A 336 -12.10 9.93 -1.32
N ASN A 337 -12.14 9.71 -2.63
CA ASN A 337 -11.37 10.47 -3.61
C ASN A 337 -11.68 11.96 -3.53
N ALA A 338 -12.93 12.40 -3.43
CA ALA A 338 -13.25 13.82 -3.24
C ALA A 338 -12.68 14.36 -1.91
N ASP A 339 -12.84 13.63 -0.80
CA ASP A 339 -12.28 14.02 0.50
C ASP A 339 -10.74 14.16 0.46
N LEU A 340 -10.04 13.35 -0.35
CA LEU A 340 -8.57 13.36 -0.52
C LEU A 340 -8.08 14.33 -1.60
N GLN A 341 -8.83 14.53 -2.69
CA GLN A 341 -8.47 15.48 -3.76
C GLN A 341 -8.57 16.94 -3.29
N ASP A 342 -9.45 17.22 -2.31
CA ASP A 342 -9.51 18.48 -1.56
C ASP A 342 -8.23 18.79 -0.74
N MET A 343 -7.36 17.80 -0.48
CA MET A 343 -6.13 18.01 0.29
C MET A 343 -4.99 18.57 -0.57
N LEU A 344 -4.20 19.46 0.03
CA LEU A 344 -2.99 20.03 -0.60
C LEU A 344 -2.06 18.91 -1.09
N TYR A 345 -1.66 18.98 -2.36
CA TYR A 345 -0.77 18.00 -2.99
C TYR A 345 0.23 18.73 -3.88
N SER A 346 1.49 18.33 -3.84
CA SER A 346 2.50 18.79 -4.79
C SER A 346 2.45 17.94 -6.07
N LYS A 347 2.21 18.58 -7.22
CA LYS A 347 2.13 17.88 -8.51
C LYS A 347 3.52 17.44 -8.95
N GLY A 348 3.72 16.14 -9.07
CA GLY A 348 5.01 15.56 -9.46
C GLY A 348 5.96 15.32 -8.29
N ALA A 349 5.45 15.36 -7.05
CA ALA A 349 6.15 14.83 -5.88
C ALA A 349 6.28 13.30 -5.98
N THR A 350 7.28 12.87 -6.74
CA THR A 350 7.67 11.46 -6.89
C THR A 350 9.14 11.41 -7.30
N PHE A 351 9.76 10.23 -7.21
CA PHE A 351 11.12 10.06 -7.69
C PHE A 351 11.17 10.08 -9.22
N ASN A 352 12.31 10.49 -9.78
CA ASN A 352 12.53 10.46 -11.22
C ASN A 352 13.81 9.63 -11.51
N PRO A 353 13.70 8.47 -12.18
CA PRO A 353 14.85 7.66 -12.59
C PRO A 353 15.93 8.43 -13.36
N ASP A 354 15.55 9.38 -14.23
CA ASP A 354 16.49 10.19 -15.02
C ASP A 354 17.31 11.17 -14.15
N LYS A 355 16.83 11.47 -12.93
CA LYS A 355 17.57 12.24 -11.92
C LYS A 355 18.43 11.36 -11.00
N GLY A 356 18.36 10.04 -11.13
CA GLY A 356 19.11 9.07 -10.32
C GLY A 356 20.63 9.06 -10.54
N CYS A 357 21.34 8.29 -9.72
CA CYS A 357 22.74 7.98 -9.96
C CYS A 357 22.90 7.10 -11.21
N LEU A 358 24.00 7.29 -11.95
CA LEU A 358 24.30 6.44 -13.10
C LEU A 358 24.48 4.97 -12.67
N PRO A 359 24.10 3.99 -13.52
CA PRO A 359 24.31 2.58 -13.25
C PRO A 359 25.75 2.26 -12.83
N ASN A 360 25.90 1.50 -11.74
CA ASN A 360 27.19 1.14 -11.14
C ASN A 360 28.03 2.33 -10.63
N THR A 361 27.38 3.44 -10.26
CA THR A 361 27.98 4.54 -9.46
C THR A 361 27.29 4.64 -8.09
N ARG A 362 27.98 5.19 -7.09
CA ARG A 362 27.48 5.46 -5.74
C ARG A 362 26.84 4.26 -5.01
N LEU A 363 27.06 3.03 -5.49
CA LEU A 363 26.45 1.81 -4.96
C LEU A 363 26.69 1.60 -3.46
N ALA A 364 27.87 1.95 -2.94
CA ALA A 364 28.19 1.78 -1.53
C ALA A 364 27.26 2.60 -0.61
N ILE A 365 26.99 3.86 -0.94
CA ILE A 365 26.10 4.72 -0.16
C ILE A 365 24.62 4.40 -0.41
N ILE A 366 24.25 3.99 -1.63
CA ILE A 366 22.89 3.54 -1.94
C ILE A 366 22.57 2.25 -1.16
N ASN A 367 23.47 1.27 -1.14
CA ASN A 367 23.32 0.04 -0.37
C ASN A 367 23.22 0.34 1.13
N GLU A 368 24.10 1.19 1.68
CA GLU A 368 24.08 1.59 3.09
C GLU A 368 22.72 2.18 3.51
N ILE A 369 22.15 3.06 2.69
CA ILE A 369 20.84 3.67 2.98
C ILE A 369 19.71 2.65 2.81
N VAL A 370 19.74 1.76 1.81
CA VAL A 370 18.73 0.72 1.63
C VAL A 370 18.77 -0.32 2.75
N GLU A 371 19.96 -0.71 3.22
CA GLU A 371 20.16 -1.60 4.37
C GLU A 371 19.64 -0.96 5.66
N TRP A 372 19.94 0.33 5.90
CA TRP A 372 19.37 1.09 7.02
C TRP A 372 17.83 1.17 6.95
N ALA A 373 17.28 1.51 5.77
CA ALA A 373 15.84 1.69 5.58
C ALA A 373 15.04 0.40 5.74
N THR A 374 15.65 -0.77 5.47
CA THR A 374 15.01 -2.08 5.58
C THR A 374 15.37 -2.84 6.87
N SER A 375 16.25 -2.29 7.71
CA SER A 375 16.69 -2.92 8.95
C SER A 375 15.63 -2.86 10.06
N SER A 376 15.34 -4.04 10.63
CA SER A 376 14.50 -4.22 11.82
C SER A 376 15.27 -4.04 13.14
N THR A 377 16.59 -3.82 13.10
CA THR A 377 17.45 -3.70 14.30
C THR A 377 18.14 -2.35 14.44
N ASP A 378 18.07 -1.49 13.42
CA ASP A 378 18.60 -0.13 13.51
C ASP A 378 17.65 0.79 14.29
N SER A 379 18.20 1.55 15.24
CA SER A 379 17.47 2.48 16.10
C SER A 379 17.32 3.89 15.52
N HIS A 380 17.99 4.22 14.42
CA HIS A 380 17.89 5.55 13.81
C HIS A 380 16.67 5.63 12.89
N LYS A 381 15.67 6.46 13.25
CA LYS A 381 14.49 6.69 12.41
C LYS A 381 14.75 7.62 11.23
N ILE A 382 15.81 8.45 11.30
CA ILE A 382 16.15 9.41 10.24
C ILE A 382 17.58 9.17 9.75
N TYR A 383 17.77 9.14 8.43
CA TYR A 383 19.08 9.20 7.80
C TYR A 383 19.24 10.57 7.16
N TRP A 384 20.17 11.38 7.65
CA TRP A 384 20.45 12.71 7.10
C TRP A 384 21.70 12.71 6.23
N LEU A 385 21.50 12.73 4.92
CA LEU A 385 22.55 12.87 3.92
C LEU A 385 22.85 14.36 3.70
N SER A 386 23.83 14.86 4.44
CA SER A 386 24.30 16.24 4.38
C SER A 386 25.44 16.40 3.35
N GLY A 387 25.61 17.59 2.77
CA GLY A 387 26.74 17.85 1.88
C GLY A 387 26.65 19.15 1.10
N VAL A 388 27.76 19.58 0.49
CA VAL A 388 27.81 20.80 -0.31
C VAL A 388 26.90 20.76 -1.54
N ALA A 389 26.64 21.93 -2.13
CA ALA A 389 25.87 22.06 -3.35
C ALA A 389 26.54 21.28 -4.51
N GLY A 390 25.78 20.48 -5.25
CA GLY A 390 26.30 19.72 -6.39
C GLY A 390 27.08 18.44 -6.10
N SER A 391 27.08 17.92 -4.85
CA SER A 391 27.74 16.65 -4.49
C SER A 391 26.95 15.37 -4.88
N GLY A 392 25.75 15.53 -5.45
CA GLY A 392 24.91 14.43 -5.94
C GLY A 392 23.93 13.84 -4.91
N LYS A 393 23.52 14.60 -3.89
CA LYS A 393 22.56 14.15 -2.85
C LYS A 393 21.21 13.69 -3.42
N SER A 394 20.55 14.55 -4.19
CA SER A 394 19.26 14.26 -4.84
C SER A 394 19.32 13.03 -5.74
N ALA A 395 20.43 12.84 -6.46
CA ALA A 395 20.63 11.65 -7.29
C ALA A 395 20.75 10.36 -6.48
N ILE A 396 21.31 10.42 -5.25
CA ILE A 396 21.28 9.28 -4.31
C ILE A 396 19.86 9.06 -3.80
N ALA A 397 19.14 10.12 -3.42
CA ALA A 397 17.76 10.04 -2.93
C ALA A 397 16.81 9.41 -3.97
N HIS A 398 16.89 9.83 -5.23
CA HIS A 398 16.11 9.25 -6.33
C HIS A 398 16.43 7.76 -6.56
N SER A 399 17.70 7.35 -6.59
CA SER A 399 18.05 5.92 -6.76
C SER A 399 17.75 5.05 -5.54
N VAL A 400 17.73 5.60 -4.34
CA VAL A 400 17.26 4.89 -3.13
C VAL A 400 15.74 4.71 -3.20
N ALA A 401 15.00 5.75 -3.61
CA ALA A 401 13.55 5.71 -3.75
C ALA A 401 13.12 4.71 -4.82
N GLU A 402 13.71 4.76 -6.01
CA GLU A 402 13.50 3.81 -7.12
C GLU A 402 13.64 2.35 -6.64
N ARG A 403 14.76 2.03 -6.00
CA ARG A 403 15.05 0.68 -5.51
C ARG A 403 14.13 0.20 -4.39
N LEU A 404 13.49 1.12 -3.64
CA LEU A 404 12.54 0.78 -2.58
C LEU A 404 11.08 0.82 -3.07
N ASP A 405 10.76 1.51 -4.16
CA ASP A 405 9.48 1.33 -4.85
C ASP A 405 9.38 -0.06 -5.52
N ASP A 406 10.47 -0.52 -6.15
CA ASP A 406 10.59 -1.90 -6.67
C ASP A 406 10.31 -2.96 -5.59
N GLN A 407 10.65 -2.66 -4.33
CA GLN A 407 10.45 -3.52 -3.17
C GLN A 407 9.12 -3.27 -2.44
N LYS A 408 8.31 -2.31 -2.90
CA LYS A 408 7.06 -1.85 -2.25
C LYS A 408 7.27 -1.44 -0.79
N CYS A 409 8.35 -0.69 -0.57
CA CYS A 409 8.76 -0.08 0.70
C CYS A 409 8.83 1.45 0.63
N LEU A 410 8.72 2.08 -0.55
CA LEU A 410 8.64 3.54 -0.68
C LEU A 410 7.20 4.00 -0.38
N GLY A 411 7.03 4.78 0.69
CA GLY A 411 5.74 5.37 1.06
C GLY A 411 5.47 6.75 0.46
N SER A 412 6.51 7.57 0.25
CA SER A 412 6.41 8.88 -0.42
C SER A 412 7.79 9.42 -0.80
N PHE A 413 7.84 10.24 -1.86
CA PHE A 413 9.01 11.04 -2.22
C PHE A 413 8.61 12.51 -2.42
N TYR A 414 9.11 13.40 -1.57
CA TYR A 414 8.93 14.84 -1.69
C TYR A 414 10.28 15.53 -1.85
N ALA A 415 10.39 16.45 -2.81
CA ALA A 415 11.56 17.31 -2.98
C ALA A 415 11.15 18.77 -2.83
N PHE A 416 11.89 19.53 -2.04
CA PHE A 416 11.78 20.98 -2.04
C PHE A 416 12.47 21.55 -3.29
N ASP A 417 11.89 22.58 -3.89
CA ASP A 417 12.44 23.28 -5.07
C ASP A 417 12.32 24.79 -4.83
N ALA A 418 13.45 25.48 -4.67
CA ALA A 418 13.48 26.92 -4.42
C ALA A 418 12.91 27.77 -5.57
N THR A 419 12.72 27.18 -6.76
CA THR A 419 12.15 27.80 -7.97
C THR A 419 10.64 27.54 -8.14
N ASN A 420 10.04 26.65 -7.36
CA ASN A 420 8.60 26.39 -7.35
C ASN A 420 7.96 26.98 -6.09
N GLN A 421 6.99 27.90 -6.21
CA GLN A 421 6.34 28.51 -5.04
C GLN A 421 5.67 27.51 -4.10
N VAL A 422 5.06 26.46 -4.66
CA VAL A 422 4.37 25.42 -3.88
C VAL A 422 5.40 24.63 -3.06
N ASP A 423 6.41 24.09 -3.75
CA ASP A 423 7.40 23.18 -3.18
C ASP A 423 8.51 23.90 -2.40
N ARG A 424 8.57 25.24 -2.46
CA ARG A 424 9.47 26.06 -1.63
C ARG A 424 8.99 26.17 -0.19
N THR A 425 7.74 25.85 0.12
CA THR A 425 7.19 25.97 1.49
C THR A 425 6.85 24.60 2.06
N PRO A 426 6.87 24.40 3.39
CA PRO A 426 6.55 23.10 3.98
C PRO A 426 5.06 22.74 3.85
N GLN A 427 4.19 23.67 3.42
CA GLN A 427 2.72 23.56 3.51
C GLN A 427 2.12 22.40 2.69
N HIS A 428 2.84 21.83 1.74
CA HIS A 428 2.38 20.68 0.96
C HIS A 428 3.05 19.35 1.40
N LEU A 429 4.05 19.39 2.29
CA LEU A 429 4.88 18.22 2.62
C LEU A 429 4.07 17.05 3.22
N PHE A 430 3.47 17.24 4.40
CA PHE A 430 2.82 16.13 5.11
C PHE A 430 1.45 15.76 4.55
N SER A 431 0.78 16.69 3.86
CA SER A 431 -0.44 16.39 3.09
C SER A 431 -0.13 15.55 1.85
N THR A 432 0.98 15.83 1.14
CA THR A 432 1.45 15.03 0.00
C THR A 432 1.88 13.64 0.47
N ILE A 433 2.76 13.56 1.49
CA ILE A 433 3.20 12.27 2.06
C ILE A 433 2.01 11.40 2.49
N SER A 434 1.00 11.99 3.14
CA SER A 434 -0.15 11.22 3.59
C SER A 434 -1.09 10.77 2.46
N ARG A 435 -1.15 11.52 1.35
CA ARG A 435 -1.83 11.09 0.12
C ARG A 435 -1.08 9.96 -0.57
N ASP A 436 0.23 10.05 -0.72
CA ASP A 436 1.05 8.97 -1.30
C ASP A 436 0.94 7.69 -0.44
N LEU A 437 0.90 7.82 0.89
CA LEU A 437 0.68 6.70 1.81
C LEU A 437 -0.73 6.08 1.69
N ALA A 438 -1.74 6.87 1.29
CA ALA A 438 -3.08 6.36 0.98
C ALA A 438 -3.09 5.56 -0.33
N ASP A 439 -2.35 6.02 -1.35
CA ASP A 439 -2.15 5.26 -2.59
C ASP A 439 -1.30 3.98 -2.35
N PHE A 440 -0.42 3.99 -1.35
CA PHE A 440 0.39 2.85 -0.91
C PHE A 440 -0.40 1.80 -0.08
N SER A 441 -1.40 2.22 0.71
CA SER A 441 -2.17 1.34 1.61
C SER A 441 -3.62 1.79 1.78
N SER A 442 -4.55 0.89 1.43
CA SER A 442 -6.01 1.08 1.60
C SER A 442 -6.44 1.29 3.06
N GLU A 443 -5.67 0.73 3.99
CA GLU A 443 -5.82 0.92 5.43
C GLU A 443 -5.44 2.34 5.84
N TRP A 444 -4.37 2.89 5.27
CA TRP A 444 -3.98 4.29 5.44
C TRP A 444 -5.00 5.24 4.81
N GLU A 445 -5.47 4.96 3.59
CA GLU A 445 -6.54 5.70 2.92
C GLU A 445 -7.78 5.82 3.83
N THR A 446 -8.21 4.68 4.39
CA THR A 446 -9.36 4.61 5.31
C THR A 446 -9.11 5.37 6.61
N ALA A 447 -7.93 5.22 7.22
CA ALA A 447 -7.56 5.89 8.45
C ALA A 447 -7.47 7.42 8.29
N LEU A 448 -6.77 7.89 7.25
CA LEU A 448 -6.67 9.29 6.87
C LEU A 448 -8.06 9.89 6.61
N ARG A 449 -8.90 9.19 5.84
CA ARG A 449 -10.27 9.63 5.59
C ARG A 449 -11.04 9.86 6.89
N ASN A 450 -10.94 8.94 7.85
CA ASN A 450 -11.64 9.07 9.13
C ASN A 450 -11.22 10.32 9.93
N VAL A 451 -10.03 10.88 9.68
CA VAL A 451 -9.59 12.15 10.28
C VAL A 451 -10.13 13.39 9.54
N ILE A 452 -10.24 13.35 8.21
CA ILE A 452 -10.58 14.52 7.37
C ILE A 452 -12.06 14.58 6.93
N LYS A 453 -12.82 13.51 7.10
CA LYS A 453 -14.23 13.40 6.69
C LYS A 453 -15.09 14.42 7.46
N GLY A 454 -15.78 15.28 6.73
CA GLY A 454 -16.61 16.35 7.31
C GLY A 454 -15.83 17.55 7.89
N ASN A 455 -14.51 17.61 7.68
CA ASN A 455 -13.67 18.73 8.12
C ASN A 455 -12.89 19.34 6.95
N THR A 456 -13.58 20.06 6.06
CA THR A 456 -12.99 20.65 4.85
C THR A 456 -11.85 21.62 5.18
N SER A 457 -11.94 22.39 6.26
CA SER A 457 -10.88 23.34 6.67
C SER A 457 -9.59 22.66 7.15
N LEU A 458 -9.64 21.37 7.50
CA LEU A 458 -8.45 20.58 7.80
C LEU A 458 -7.75 20.10 6.51
N ARG A 459 -8.49 19.80 5.43
CA ARG A 459 -7.92 19.26 4.18
C ARG A 459 -6.92 20.22 3.55
N SER A 460 -7.26 21.51 3.55
CA SER A 460 -6.44 22.61 3.04
C SER A 460 -5.66 23.36 4.14
N ASP A 461 -5.34 22.71 5.27
CA ASP A 461 -4.72 23.36 6.43
C ASP A 461 -3.22 23.66 6.19
N PRO A 462 -2.78 24.94 6.13
CA PRO A 462 -1.38 25.28 5.88
C PRO A 462 -0.47 25.05 7.10
N SER A 463 -1.02 24.66 8.26
CA SER A 463 -0.26 24.51 9.50
C SER A 463 0.47 23.17 9.55
N ILE A 464 1.78 23.19 9.28
CA ILE A 464 2.63 21.98 9.21
C ILE A 464 2.52 21.06 10.44
N GLY A 465 2.41 21.61 11.66
CA GLY A 465 2.22 20.82 12.88
C GLY A 465 0.82 20.20 13.00
N ARG A 466 -0.23 20.88 12.50
CA ARG A 466 -1.56 20.27 12.39
C ARG A 466 -1.58 19.20 11.31
N GLN A 467 -0.87 19.39 10.19
CA GLN A 467 -0.73 18.35 9.18
C GLN A 467 -0.02 17.11 9.75
N PHE A 468 1.17 17.26 10.37
CA PHE A 468 1.91 16.15 10.96
C PHE A 468 1.03 15.32 11.91
N LYS A 469 0.35 16.01 12.84
CA LYS A 469 -0.52 15.38 13.84
C LYS A 469 -1.75 14.70 13.24
N ASN A 470 -2.42 15.33 12.27
CA ASN A 470 -3.69 14.81 11.75
C ASN A 470 -3.53 13.88 10.55
N PHE A 471 -2.48 14.04 9.75
CA PHE A 471 -2.26 13.29 8.52
C PHE A 471 -1.23 12.18 8.66
N LEU A 472 -0.29 12.24 9.63
CA LEU A 472 0.67 11.16 9.87
C LEU A 472 0.43 10.45 11.22
N LEU A 473 0.45 11.18 12.35
CA LEU A 473 0.32 10.54 13.67
C LEU A 473 -1.03 9.82 13.82
N LYS A 474 -2.17 10.53 13.72
CA LYS A 474 -3.50 9.93 13.93
C LYS A 474 -3.81 8.71 13.04
N PRO A 475 -3.50 8.71 11.72
CA PRO A 475 -3.67 7.49 10.92
C PRO A 475 -2.78 6.36 11.43
N SER A 476 -1.50 6.63 11.71
CA SER A 476 -0.55 5.63 12.19
C SER A 476 -0.93 5.01 13.56
N GLU A 477 -1.53 5.78 14.48
CA GLU A 477 -2.04 5.30 15.77
C GLU A 477 -3.17 4.26 15.63
N SER A 478 -3.89 4.29 14.50
CA SER A 478 -5.05 3.42 14.24
C SER A 478 -4.71 2.13 13.47
N LEU A 479 -3.44 1.95 13.08
CA LEU A 479 -3.01 0.92 12.14
C LEU A 479 -1.87 0.05 12.69
N ILE A 480 -1.84 -1.21 12.26
CA ILE A 480 -0.71 -2.12 12.45
C ILE A 480 -0.10 -2.36 11.07
N MET A 481 0.79 -1.46 10.64
CA MET A 481 1.52 -1.61 9.38
C MET A 481 2.69 -2.58 9.55
N VAL A 482 2.90 -3.46 8.57
CA VAL A 482 3.95 -4.48 8.58
C VAL A 482 4.91 -4.23 7.42
N GLY A 483 6.21 -4.28 7.68
CA GLY A 483 7.25 -3.99 6.70
C GLY A 483 7.75 -2.54 6.73
N PRO A 484 8.98 -2.28 6.26
CA PRO A 484 9.59 -0.96 6.31
C PRO A 484 8.92 0.03 5.34
N ILE A 485 8.73 1.27 5.79
CA ILE A 485 8.14 2.36 5.00
C ILE A 485 9.14 3.52 4.98
N LEU A 486 9.72 3.78 3.81
CA LEU A 486 10.61 4.92 3.59
C LEU A 486 9.82 6.14 3.11
N LEU A 487 10.01 7.26 3.81
CA LEU A 487 9.65 8.59 3.37
C LEU A 487 10.92 9.32 2.94
N VAL A 488 10.91 9.97 1.77
CA VAL A 488 12.07 10.75 1.29
C VAL A 488 11.73 12.24 1.27
N ILE A 489 12.59 13.04 1.89
CA ILE A 489 12.54 14.51 1.92
C ILE A 489 13.85 15.04 1.32
N ASP A 490 13.83 15.33 0.02
CA ASP A 490 15.00 15.83 -0.69
C ASP A 490 15.12 17.36 -0.63
N ALA A 491 16.36 17.85 -0.62
CA ALA A 491 16.72 19.27 -0.67
C ALA A 491 16.08 20.16 0.42
N LEU A 492 16.04 19.71 1.69
CA LEU A 492 15.43 20.46 2.81
C LEU A 492 15.99 21.90 3.00
N ASP A 493 17.21 22.19 2.53
CA ASP A 493 17.77 23.56 2.50
C ASP A 493 17.05 24.52 1.52
N GLU A 494 16.23 24.00 0.60
CA GLU A 494 15.40 24.80 -0.31
C GLU A 494 14.00 25.12 0.26
N CYS A 495 13.66 24.57 1.45
CA CYS A 495 12.45 24.87 2.21
C CYS A 495 12.52 26.29 2.82
N GLY A 496 12.14 27.31 2.05
CA GLY A 496 11.98 28.69 2.53
C GLY A 496 13.24 29.27 3.19
N ASP A 497 13.05 30.23 4.08
CA ASP A 497 14.11 30.75 4.97
C ASP A 497 14.08 30.06 6.35
N PRO A 498 15.16 30.16 7.16
CA PRO A 498 15.27 29.51 8.47
C PRO A 498 14.06 29.72 9.41
N ASN A 499 13.44 30.90 9.41
CA ASN A 499 12.28 31.19 10.27
C ASN A 499 11.03 30.45 9.79
N THR A 500 10.89 30.27 8.47
CA THR A 500 9.75 29.55 7.88
C THR A 500 9.84 28.04 8.05
N ARG A 501 11.06 27.47 8.09
CA ARG A 501 11.28 26.02 8.27
C ARG A 501 11.50 25.57 9.72
N ASP A 502 11.74 26.48 10.67
CA ASP A 502 11.94 26.18 12.10
C ASP A 502 10.94 25.15 12.66
N LYS A 503 9.63 25.34 12.41
CA LYS A 503 8.59 24.40 12.84
C LYS A 503 8.70 23.02 12.19
N LEU A 504 9.14 22.93 10.94
CA LEU A 504 9.39 21.65 10.27
C LEU A 504 10.62 20.97 10.88
N LEU A 505 11.70 21.72 11.14
CA LEU A 505 12.89 21.18 11.82
C LEU A 505 12.55 20.66 13.21
N LEU A 506 11.72 21.37 13.99
CA LEU A 506 11.22 20.92 15.29
C LEU A 506 10.45 19.59 15.20
N ILE A 507 9.51 19.47 14.25
CA ILE A 507 8.76 18.23 14.03
C ILE A 507 9.71 17.08 13.65
N LEU A 508 10.62 17.31 12.71
CA LEU A 508 11.59 16.31 12.25
C LEU A 508 12.53 15.87 13.38
N SER A 509 12.94 16.79 14.26
CA SER A 509 13.91 16.58 15.35
C SER A 509 13.31 16.30 16.74
N GLN A 510 11.98 16.13 16.86
CA GLN A 510 11.34 15.81 18.13
C GLN A 510 10.09 14.93 17.98
N GLU A 511 9.23 15.21 16.99
CA GLU A 511 7.91 14.60 16.89
C GLU A 511 7.88 13.31 16.05
N THR A 512 8.78 13.15 15.08
CA THR A 512 8.91 11.95 14.23
C THR A 512 9.14 10.66 15.01
N LEU A 513 9.67 10.74 16.22
CA LEU A 513 9.81 9.62 17.15
C LEU A 513 8.47 8.93 17.49
N GLN A 514 7.35 9.66 17.41
CA GLN A 514 6.01 9.14 17.68
C GLN A 514 5.45 8.28 16.52
N LEU A 515 6.07 8.30 15.34
CA LEU A 515 5.68 7.39 14.24
C LEU A 515 6.08 5.95 14.58
N PRO A 516 5.32 4.93 14.09
CA PRO A 516 5.66 3.53 14.30
C PRO A 516 7.08 3.16 13.86
N GLU A 517 7.69 2.17 14.52
CA GLU A 517 9.10 1.81 14.34
C GLU A 517 9.49 1.36 12.93
N ASN A 518 8.52 0.98 12.09
CA ASN A 518 8.75 0.60 10.70
C ASN A 518 8.86 1.81 9.75
N PHE A 519 8.55 3.04 10.20
CA PHE A 519 8.80 4.25 9.42
C PHE A 519 10.27 4.65 9.48
N ARG A 520 10.78 5.08 8.32
CA ARG A 520 12.15 5.57 8.10
C ARG A 520 12.06 6.85 7.27
N ILE A 521 12.89 7.86 7.57
CA ILE A 521 12.91 9.12 6.82
C ILE A 521 14.32 9.40 6.29
N LEU A 522 14.49 9.37 4.98
CA LEU A 522 15.71 9.86 4.32
C LEU A 522 15.57 11.35 4.08
N ILE A 523 16.47 12.15 4.63
CA ILE A 523 16.53 13.60 4.42
C ILE A 523 17.83 13.94 3.69
N THR A 524 17.77 14.77 2.66
CA THR A 524 18.98 15.40 2.11
C THR A 524 18.97 16.92 2.32
N SER A 525 20.15 17.49 2.61
CA SER A 525 20.30 18.96 2.63
C SER A 525 21.75 19.44 2.53
N ARG A 526 21.95 20.74 2.35
CA ARG A 526 23.16 21.44 2.76
C ARG A 526 23.27 21.49 4.30
N PRO A 527 24.48 21.54 4.88
CA PRO A 527 24.69 21.76 6.31
C PRO A 527 24.49 23.25 6.66
N GLU A 528 23.27 23.77 6.46
CA GLU A 528 22.91 25.12 6.91
C GLU A 528 22.79 25.15 8.44
N LYS A 529 23.05 26.31 9.05
CA LYS A 529 23.26 26.41 10.50
C LYS A 529 22.04 25.93 11.30
N ASP A 530 20.85 26.33 10.90
CA ASP A 530 19.57 25.94 11.48
C ASP A 530 19.33 24.42 11.39
N ILE A 531 19.60 23.81 10.23
CA ILE A 531 19.46 22.36 10.04
C ILE A 531 20.48 21.58 10.88
N VAL A 532 21.74 22.05 10.92
CA VAL A 532 22.80 21.49 11.77
C VAL A 532 22.42 21.60 13.24
N ASP A 533 22.03 22.78 13.72
CA ASP A 533 21.67 23.01 15.13
C ASP A 533 20.47 22.14 15.56
N ALA A 534 19.52 21.85 14.66
CA ALA A 534 18.36 21.00 14.93
C ALA A 534 18.68 19.50 14.96
N PHE A 535 19.47 19.00 14.00
CA PHE A 535 19.72 17.56 13.81
C PHE A 535 20.98 17.05 14.51
N GLN A 536 21.96 17.91 14.81
CA GLN A 536 23.20 17.49 15.46
C GLN A 536 22.93 17.03 16.90
N ASN A 537 23.60 15.95 17.31
CA ASN A 537 23.48 15.31 18.63
C ASN A 537 22.14 14.60 18.91
N GLN A 538 21.23 14.48 17.93
CA GLN A 538 20.01 13.68 18.06
C GLN A 538 20.32 12.18 17.89
N ALA A 539 20.13 11.39 18.95
CA ALA A 539 20.58 9.99 19.01
C ALA A 539 19.91 9.02 18.00
N TYR A 540 18.80 9.43 17.39
CA TYR A 540 18.03 8.66 16.41
C TYR A 540 18.15 9.22 14.98
N ILE A 541 19.02 10.23 14.76
CA ILE A 541 19.34 10.79 13.44
C ILE A 541 20.76 10.37 13.05
N LEU A 542 20.88 9.51 12.04
CA LEU A 542 22.16 9.08 11.49
C LEU A 542 22.65 10.13 10.47
N GLN A 543 23.65 10.93 10.85
CA GLN A 543 24.25 11.92 9.95
C GLN A 543 25.34 11.30 9.06
N LYS A 544 25.23 11.50 7.74
CA LYS A 544 26.28 11.20 6.76
C LYS A 544 26.63 12.44 5.95
N ASN A 545 27.92 12.75 5.82
CA ASN A 545 28.38 13.80 4.90
C ASN A 545 28.86 13.18 3.57
N THR A 546 28.39 13.71 2.43
CA THR A 546 28.82 13.32 1.08
C THR A 546 30.33 13.41 0.84
N ASP A 547 31.02 14.32 1.52
CA ASP A 547 32.47 14.53 1.40
C ASP A 547 33.28 13.32 1.90
N ARG A 548 32.63 12.40 2.62
CA ARG A 548 33.18 11.13 3.11
C ARG A 548 32.82 9.93 2.22
N ILE A 549 32.15 10.13 1.08
CA ILE A 549 31.81 9.06 0.14
C ILE A 549 33.04 8.70 -0.71
N LYS A 550 33.53 7.47 -0.51
CA LYS A 550 34.64 6.88 -1.28
C LYS A 550 34.32 6.84 -2.78
N ASP A 551 35.36 6.74 -3.60
CA ASP A 551 35.28 6.54 -5.05
C ASP A 551 34.54 7.63 -5.86
N THR A 552 34.19 8.76 -5.24
CA THR A 552 33.50 9.88 -5.90
C THR A 552 34.22 10.36 -7.18
N ASN A 553 35.54 10.48 -7.19
CA ASN A 553 36.30 10.86 -8.40
C ASN A 553 36.25 9.78 -9.50
N THR A 554 36.18 8.49 -9.12
CA THR A 554 36.01 7.37 -10.05
C THR A 554 34.64 7.42 -10.72
N ASP A 555 33.60 7.70 -9.94
CA ASP A 555 32.23 7.81 -10.46
C ASP A 555 32.00 9.09 -11.28
N ILE A 556 32.61 10.21 -10.90
CA ILE A 556 32.68 11.42 -11.76
C ILE A 556 33.40 11.10 -13.08
N GLY A 557 34.48 10.30 -13.03
CA GLY A 557 35.16 9.82 -14.23
C GLY A 557 34.24 9.01 -15.17
N LYS A 558 33.45 8.08 -14.63
CA LYS A 558 32.44 7.33 -15.41
C LYS A 558 31.37 8.26 -15.99
N PHE A 559 30.91 9.23 -15.21
CA PHE A 559 29.92 10.22 -15.65
C PHE A 559 30.45 11.06 -16.81
N ILE A 560 31.65 11.61 -16.70
CA ILE A 560 32.30 12.41 -17.76
C ILE A 560 32.46 11.59 -19.05
N ASP A 561 32.83 10.31 -18.92
CA ASP A 561 32.99 9.40 -20.06
C ASP A 561 31.69 9.13 -20.81
N LEU A 562 30.61 8.84 -20.08
CA LEU A 562 29.28 8.64 -20.67
C LEU A 562 28.78 9.93 -21.32
N GLN A 563 28.96 11.07 -20.65
CA GLN A 563 28.47 12.35 -21.16
C GLN A 563 29.22 12.79 -22.42
N LEU A 564 30.55 12.69 -22.46
CA LEU A 564 31.39 13.20 -23.56
C LEU A 564 31.79 12.14 -24.60
N GLU A 565 31.12 10.98 -24.63
CA GLU A 565 31.42 9.89 -25.58
C GLU A 565 31.47 10.38 -27.04
N LYS A 566 30.50 11.21 -27.46
CA LYS A 566 30.42 11.78 -28.81
C LYS A 566 31.57 12.77 -29.10
N GLN A 567 32.02 13.51 -28.09
CA GLN A 567 33.08 14.52 -28.18
C GLN A 567 34.49 13.91 -28.05
N LYS A 568 34.63 12.70 -27.49
CA LYS A 568 35.90 12.00 -27.20
C LYS A 568 36.91 12.05 -28.36
N LYS A 569 36.49 11.78 -29.60
CA LYS A 569 37.36 11.83 -30.78
C LYS A 569 37.93 13.22 -31.09
N SER A 570 37.22 14.28 -30.72
CA SER A 570 37.69 15.67 -30.86
C SER A 570 38.64 16.06 -29.72
N LEU A 571 38.29 15.67 -28.49
CA LEU A 571 39.10 15.94 -27.29
C LEU A 571 40.47 15.26 -27.36
N GLU A 572 40.54 13.97 -27.72
CA GLU A 572 41.80 13.22 -27.85
C GLU A 572 42.77 13.81 -28.90
N LYS A 573 42.30 14.56 -29.91
CA LYS A 573 43.20 15.20 -30.90
C LYS A 573 44.08 16.28 -30.28
N LYS A 574 43.57 17.01 -29.28
CA LYS A 574 44.29 18.08 -28.58
C LYS A 574 44.84 17.61 -27.22
N TRP A 575 44.17 16.66 -26.59
CA TRP A 575 44.47 16.12 -25.26
C TRP A 575 44.62 14.59 -25.32
N PRO A 576 45.66 14.05 -25.98
CA PRO A 576 45.80 12.61 -26.20
C PRO A 576 45.95 11.83 -24.88
N ASN A 577 45.77 10.51 -24.95
CA ASN A 577 45.91 9.58 -23.83
C ASN A 577 44.95 9.89 -22.66
N ARG A 578 43.73 10.35 -22.97
CA ARG A 578 42.72 10.75 -21.97
C ARG A 578 43.15 11.86 -21.01
N LEU A 579 44.14 12.69 -21.36
CA LEU A 579 44.56 13.81 -20.52
C LEU A 579 43.44 14.84 -20.24
N TRP A 580 42.45 14.94 -21.14
CA TRP A 580 41.25 15.74 -20.90
C TRP A 580 40.43 15.20 -19.72
N HIS A 581 40.26 13.88 -19.64
CA HIS A 581 39.44 13.20 -18.64
C HIS A 581 40.01 13.35 -17.24
N SER A 582 41.29 13.01 -17.06
CA SER A 582 41.95 13.11 -15.74
C SER A 582 42.01 14.55 -15.24
N LYS A 583 42.19 15.54 -16.14
CA LYS A 583 42.12 16.96 -15.80
C LYS A 583 40.72 17.41 -15.41
N MET A 584 39.66 16.97 -16.10
CA MET A 584 38.27 17.29 -15.72
C MET A 584 37.89 16.66 -14.37
N VAL A 585 38.28 15.41 -14.11
CA VAL A 585 38.06 14.76 -12.81
C VAL A 585 38.77 15.55 -11.70
N ALA A 586 40.05 15.91 -11.90
CA ALA A 586 40.79 16.71 -10.92
C ALA A 586 40.17 18.10 -10.71
N LYS A 587 39.76 18.80 -11.78
CA LYS A 587 39.12 20.12 -11.72
C LYS A 587 37.72 20.09 -11.08
N SER A 588 37.06 18.94 -11.01
CA SER A 588 35.73 18.83 -10.38
C SER A 588 35.76 18.90 -8.85
N GLU A 589 36.91 18.63 -8.21
CA GLU A 589 37.08 18.55 -6.75
C GLU A 589 36.00 17.70 -6.02
N GLY A 590 35.48 16.67 -6.69
CA GLY A 590 34.45 15.78 -6.14
C GLY A 590 33.00 16.24 -6.37
N LEU A 591 32.78 17.33 -7.12
CA LEU A 591 31.46 17.89 -7.40
C LEU A 591 30.90 17.39 -8.74
N PHE A 592 29.84 16.59 -8.67
CA PHE A 592 29.10 16.14 -9.86
C PHE A 592 28.50 17.31 -10.66
N GLN A 593 28.03 18.37 -9.99
CA GLN A 593 27.52 19.55 -10.68
C GLN A 593 28.60 20.24 -11.53
N TRP A 594 29.87 20.22 -11.10
CA TRP A 594 30.97 20.76 -11.89
C TRP A 594 31.12 19.96 -13.18
N ALA A 595 31.18 18.63 -13.05
CA ALA A 595 31.29 17.73 -14.19
C ALA A 595 30.10 17.84 -15.16
N ALA A 596 28.86 17.89 -14.64
CA ALA A 596 27.65 18.03 -15.43
C ALA A 596 27.61 19.35 -16.21
N THR A 597 27.83 20.48 -15.52
CA THR A 597 27.84 21.82 -16.11
C THR A 597 28.96 21.94 -17.17
N ALA A 598 30.17 21.44 -16.87
CA ALA A 598 31.28 21.41 -17.82
C ALA A 598 30.98 20.55 -19.06
N CYS A 599 30.35 19.38 -18.88
CA CYS A 599 29.94 18.53 -20.00
C CYS A 599 28.89 19.20 -20.89
N LEU A 600 27.90 19.88 -20.30
CA LEU A 600 26.89 20.65 -21.08
C LEU A 600 27.55 21.80 -21.85
N PHE A 601 28.47 22.53 -21.23
CA PHE A 601 29.21 23.60 -21.91
C PHE A 601 30.02 23.08 -23.09
N ILE A 602 30.78 22.00 -22.93
CA ILE A 602 31.59 21.35 -23.99
C ILE A 602 30.72 20.75 -25.12
N LYS A 603 29.43 20.49 -24.87
CA LYS A 603 28.46 19.99 -25.84
C LYS A 603 27.78 21.08 -26.67
N ARG A 604 27.95 22.37 -26.35
CA ARG A 604 27.20 23.45 -27.01
C ARG A 604 27.50 23.52 -28.51
N ASN A 605 26.50 23.94 -29.27
CA ASN A 605 26.65 24.17 -30.70
C ASN A 605 27.48 25.45 -30.96
N GLY A 606 28.22 25.48 -32.06
CA GLY A 606 28.95 26.67 -32.51
C GLY A 606 30.37 26.88 -31.93
N SER A 607 30.86 25.99 -31.07
CA SER A 607 32.24 26.02 -30.55
C SER A 607 32.97 24.69 -30.74
N SER A 608 34.31 24.72 -30.61
CA SER A 608 35.15 23.54 -30.59
C SER A 608 35.19 22.93 -29.17
N PRO A 609 34.77 21.66 -28.97
CA PRO A 609 34.82 21.01 -27.65
C PRO A 609 36.20 21.05 -26.97
N ALA A 610 37.27 21.08 -27.77
CA ALA A 610 38.65 21.11 -27.28
C ALA A 610 39.14 22.52 -26.90
N GLU A 611 38.49 23.57 -27.36
CA GLU A 611 38.73 24.97 -26.97
C GLU A 611 37.87 25.34 -25.76
N ASP A 612 36.60 24.90 -25.74
CA ASP A 612 35.73 25.03 -24.57
C ASP A 612 36.36 24.37 -23.35
N LEU A 613 36.84 23.12 -23.48
CA LEU A 613 37.58 22.46 -22.41
C LEU A 613 38.85 23.22 -22.00
N GLU A 614 39.64 23.72 -22.95
CA GLU A 614 40.86 24.48 -22.63
C GLU A 614 40.56 25.75 -21.84
N SER A 615 39.46 26.44 -22.16
CA SER A 615 39.00 27.60 -21.40
C SER A 615 38.63 27.24 -19.96
N LEU A 616 37.95 26.10 -19.74
CA LEU A 616 37.62 25.59 -18.40
C LEU A 616 38.85 25.18 -17.61
N LEU A 617 39.82 24.52 -18.24
CA LEU A 617 41.05 24.05 -17.59
C LEU A 617 42.01 25.20 -17.25
N SER A 618 41.98 26.28 -18.04
CA SER A 618 42.81 27.49 -17.84
C SER A 618 42.23 28.46 -16.80
N SER A 619 41.04 28.18 -16.26
CA SER A 619 40.42 28.98 -15.19
C SER A 619 41.26 28.95 -13.91
N GLN A 620 41.30 30.09 -13.22
CA GLN A 620 41.87 30.21 -11.87
C GLN A 620 40.82 29.80 -10.84
N GLY A 621 41.15 28.81 -10.02
CA GLY A 621 40.18 28.14 -9.13
C GLY A 621 39.52 26.92 -9.78
N ASN A 622 39.00 26.03 -8.95
CA ASN A 622 38.43 24.73 -9.35
C ASN A 622 36.98 24.55 -8.87
N ASN A 623 36.43 25.53 -8.17
CA ASN A 623 35.07 25.48 -7.64
C ASN A 623 34.00 25.80 -8.70
N LEU A 624 32.73 25.61 -8.34
CA LEU A 624 31.58 25.95 -9.19
C LEU A 624 31.56 27.42 -9.62
N ASP A 625 32.01 28.35 -8.76
CA ASP A 625 32.04 29.78 -9.07
C ASP A 625 33.01 30.11 -10.21
N ALA A 626 34.20 29.50 -10.20
CA ALA A 626 35.17 29.63 -11.29
C ALA A 626 34.63 29.04 -12.59
N LEU A 627 33.89 27.93 -12.53
CA LEU A 627 33.22 27.33 -13.69
C LEU A 627 32.15 28.28 -14.27
N TYR A 628 31.19 28.74 -13.45
CA TYR A 628 30.13 29.65 -13.88
C TYR A 628 30.69 30.96 -14.44
N PHE A 629 31.68 31.57 -13.77
CA PHE A 629 32.32 32.78 -14.25
C PHE A 629 33.04 32.56 -15.59
N THR A 630 33.69 31.41 -15.79
CA THR A 630 34.39 31.08 -17.04
C THR A 630 33.41 30.87 -18.19
N ILE A 631 32.30 30.17 -17.96
CA ILE A 631 31.23 29.96 -18.95
C ILE A 631 30.63 31.31 -19.36
N LEU A 632 30.21 32.14 -18.40
CA LEU A 632 29.61 33.45 -18.69
C LEU A 632 30.57 34.39 -19.43
N LYS A 633 31.86 34.40 -19.06
CA LYS A 633 32.91 35.18 -19.75
C LYS A 633 33.24 34.66 -21.15
N ASN A 634 33.01 33.38 -21.43
CA ASN A 634 33.18 32.82 -22.77
C ASN A 634 31.98 33.15 -23.68
N ILE A 635 30.78 33.23 -23.10
CA ILE A 635 29.53 33.56 -23.80
C ILE A 635 29.42 35.06 -24.10
N PHE A 636 29.75 35.94 -23.13
CA PHE A 636 29.56 37.39 -23.25
C PHE A 636 30.88 38.16 -23.22
N ASP A 637 31.04 39.18 -24.08
CA ASP A 637 32.17 40.11 -23.94
C ASP A 637 31.97 41.00 -22.71
N ILE A 638 32.69 40.66 -21.65
CA ILE A 638 32.71 41.37 -20.37
C ILE A 638 33.19 42.83 -20.46
N LYS A 639 33.74 43.26 -21.61
CA LYS A 639 34.13 44.65 -21.87
C LYS A 639 33.00 45.48 -22.46
N ASP A 640 32.01 44.84 -23.10
CA ASP A 640 30.85 45.53 -23.66
C ASP A 640 29.86 45.83 -22.53
N THR A 641 29.76 47.10 -22.16
CA THR A 641 28.88 47.57 -21.09
C THR A 641 27.40 47.47 -21.47
N GLY A 642 27.06 47.53 -22.75
CA GLY A 642 25.70 47.37 -23.26
C GLY A 642 25.23 45.93 -23.14
N ILE A 643 26.00 44.97 -23.66
CA ILE A 643 25.73 43.53 -23.51
C ILE A 643 25.64 43.17 -22.02
N MET A 644 26.60 43.62 -21.21
CA MET A 644 26.62 43.32 -19.76
C MET A 644 25.44 43.95 -18.99
N ASN A 645 24.89 45.08 -19.44
CA ASN A 645 23.66 45.65 -18.89
C ASN A 645 22.44 44.79 -19.26
N ASN A 646 22.34 44.35 -20.52
CA ASN A 646 21.25 43.49 -20.98
C ASN A 646 21.28 42.13 -20.26
N VAL A 647 22.46 41.51 -20.12
CA VAL A 647 22.66 40.26 -19.37
C VAL A 647 22.19 40.40 -17.93
N ARG A 648 22.61 41.45 -17.20
CA ARG A 648 22.16 41.68 -15.82
C ARG A 648 20.65 41.93 -15.74
N SER A 649 20.10 42.80 -16.60
CA SER A 649 18.69 43.18 -16.56
C SER A 649 17.76 42.02 -16.92
N ILE A 650 18.07 41.23 -17.95
CA ILE A 650 17.26 40.10 -18.39
C ILE A 650 17.35 38.96 -17.37
N LEU A 651 18.55 38.57 -16.95
CA LEU A 651 18.69 37.52 -15.92
C LEU A 651 18.14 37.96 -14.56
N GLY A 652 18.24 39.25 -14.21
CA GLY A 652 17.64 39.80 -13.00
C GLY A 652 16.14 39.58 -12.95
N LYS A 653 15.44 39.93 -14.04
CA LYS A 653 14.00 39.73 -14.17
C LYS A 653 13.64 38.25 -14.17
N VAL A 654 14.32 37.42 -14.96
CA VAL A 654 14.08 35.96 -15.00
C VAL A 654 14.26 35.31 -13.62
N LEU A 655 15.20 35.78 -12.80
CA LEU A 655 15.45 35.28 -11.43
C LEU A 655 14.62 35.98 -10.34
N ALA A 656 13.91 37.06 -10.67
CA ALA A 656 12.92 37.74 -9.84
C ALA A 656 11.51 37.15 -10.01
N LEU A 657 11.22 36.52 -11.16
CA LEU A 657 9.94 35.91 -11.46
C LEU A 657 9.50 34.95 -10.34
N LYS A 658 8.25 35.13 -9.90
CA LYS A 658 7.58 34.27 -8.91
C LYS A 658 7.31 32.87 -9.48
N GLU A 659 6.92 32.81 -10.75
CA GLU A 659 6.72 31.57 -11.49
C GLU A 659 7.62 31.56 -12.73
N PRO A 660 8.39 30.49 -12.97
CA PRO A 660 9.23 30.38 -14.15
C PRO A 660 8.45 30.41 -15.46
N LEU A 661 8.64 31.46 -16.26
CA LEU A 661 8.00 31.65 -17.56
C LEU A 661 8.82 31.00 -18.71
N SER A 662 8.16 30.65 -19.81
CA SER A 662 8.82 30.15 -21.01
C SER A 662 9.53 31.26 -21.79
N LEU A 663 10.41 30.91 -22.74
CA LEU A 663 11.11 31.90 -23.57
C LEU A 663 10.13 32.85 -24.28
N PHE A 664 9.04 32.32 -24.84
CA PHE A 664 8.00 33.13 -25.49
C PHE A 664 7.36 34.13 -24.53
N ALA A 665 6.94 33.68 -23.34
CA ALA A 665 6.31 34.55 -22.36
C ALA A 665 7.27 35.62 -21.80
N ILE A 666 8.57 35.30 -21.67
CA ILE A 666 9.60 36.27 -21.28
C ILE A 666 9.79 37.33 -22.38
N CYS A 667 9.78 36.94 -23.66
CA CYS A 667 9.86 37.89 -24.77
C CYS A 667 8.67 38.87 -24.76
N GLN A 668 7.45 38.39 -24.51
CA GLN A 668 6.27 39.25 -24.37
C GLN A 668 6.35 40.17 -23.14
N LEU A 669 6.73 39.64 -21.98
CA LEU A 669 6.79 40.39 -20.71
C LEU A 669 7.85 41.51 -20.71
N LEU A 670 8.96 41.32 -21.42
CA LEU A 670 10.06 42.28 -21.46
C LEU A 670 9.95 43.31 -22.60
N HIS A 671 9.00 43.14 -23.51
CA HIS A 671 8.70 44.10 -24.58
C HIS A 671 7.92 45.31 -24.03
N PRO A 672 8.20 46.57 -24.45
CA PRO A 672 9.19 47.00 -25.43
C PRO A 672 10.56 47.38 -24.83
N HIS A 673 10.81 47.06 -23.55
CA HIS A 673 12.06 47.44 -22.87
C HIS A 673 13.30 46.70 -23.41
N HIS A 674 13.10 45.50 -23.95
CA HIS A 674 14.12 44.72 -24.67
C HIS A 674 13.53 44.19 -25.97
N GLU A 675 14.30 44.23 -27.05
CA GLU A 675 13.94 43.58 -28.32
C GLU A 675 14.05 42.06 -28.19
N GLU A 676 13.19 41.32 -28.90
CA GLU A 676 13.14 39.85 -28.85
C GLU A 676 14.49 39.19 -29.17
N ASP A 677 15.19 39.70 -30.19
CA ASP A 677 16.53 39.23 -30.57
C ASP A 677 17.57 39.47 -29.46
N THR A 678 17.45 40.57 -28.69
CA THR A 678 18.32 40.83 -27.53
C THR A 678 18.06 39.83 -26.40
N ILE A 679 16.79 39.50 -26.16
CA ILE A 679 16.40 38.51 -25.13
C ILE A 679 16.91 37.12 -25.52
N LYS A 680 16.70 36.71 -26.78
CA LYS A 680 17.19 35.45 -27.33
C LYS A 680 18.73 35.39 -27.30
N ALA A 681 19.43 36.45 -27.68
CA ALA A 681 20.89 36.53 -27.62
C ALA A 681 21.48 36.41 -26.19
N VAL A 682 20.74 36.81 -25.16
CA VAL A 682 21.15 36.61 -23.76
C VAL A 682 20.83 35.20 -23.26
N LEU A 683 19.62 34.69 -23.53
CA LEU A 683 19.13 33.46 -22.90
C LEU A 683 19.55 32.18 -23.64
N GLN A 684 19.46 32.14 -24.97
CA GLN A 684 19.74 30.92 -25.76
C GLN A 684 21.15 30.34 -25.54
N PRO A 685 22.23 31.16 -25.43
CA PRO A 685 23.58 30.62 -25.19
C PRO A 685 23.76 29.96 -23.80
N LEU A 686 22.85 30.20 -22.86
CA LEU A 686 22.96 29.77 -21.46
C LEU A 686 22.44 28.34 -21.21
N GLY A 687 22.22 27.52 -22.25
CA GLY A 687 21.72 26.14 -22.12
C GLY A 687 22.58 25.16 -21.31
N SER A 688 23.79 25.57 -20.89
CA SER A 688 24.62 24.83 -19.91
C SER A 688 24.34 25.21 -18.45
N LEU A 689 23.51 26.22 -18.22
CA LEU A 689 23.21 26.86 -16.93
C LEU A 689 21.69 26.99 -16.68
N LEU A 690 20.89 27.09 -17.76
CA LEU A 690 19.44 27.26 -17.75
C LEU A 690 18.73 26.18 -18.60
N SER A 691 17.57 25.70 -18.17
CA SER A 691 16.61 24.91 -18.98
C SER A 691 15.73 25.81 -19.84
N GLY A 692 14.97 25.25 -20.78
CA GLY A 692 13.91 25.97 -21.53
C GLY A 692 14.39 27.05 -22.49
N VAL A 693 15.71 27.27 -22.62
CA VAL A 693 16.26 28.35 -23.44
C VAL A 693 16.18 28.10 -24.95
N THR A 694 15.85 26.88 -25.39
CA THR A 694 15.69 26.50 -26.81
C THR A 694 14.27 26.06 -27.16
N GLU A 695 13.38 25.91 -26.19
CA GLU A 695 12.06 25.29 -26.33
C GLU A 695 11.01 26.31 -25.90
N GLU A 696 10.21 26.82 -26.84
CA GLU A 696 9.39 28.03 -26.61
C GLU A 696 8.29 27.87 -25.55
N ASP A 697 7.88 26.62 -25.27
CA ASP A 697 6.85 26.25 -24.29
C ASP A 697 7.42 25.82 -22.92
N ILE A 698 8.73 25.61 -22.79
CA ILE A 698 9.34 25.15 -21.53
C ILE A 698 9.83 26.33 -20.70
N SER A 699 9.44 26.37 -19.42
CA SER A 699 9.88 27.38 -18.47
C SER A 699 11.41 27.48 -18.37
N ILE A 700 11.93 28.71 -18.44
CA ILE A 700 13.35 28.98 -18.20
C ILE A 700 13.64 28.93 -16.70
N ARG A 701 14.52 28.02 -16.29
CA ARG A 701 14.93 27.82 -14.88
C ARG A 701 16.43 27.58 -14.79
N PRO A 702 17.12 27.97 -13.71
CA PRO A 702 18.46 27.48 -13.41
C PRO A 702 18.48 25.95 -13.35
N LEU A 703 19.47 25.32 -14.01
CA LEU A 703 19.64 23.85 -13.94
C LEU A 703 20.06 23.35 -12.55
N HIS A 704 20.53 24.25 -11.68
CA HIS A 704 20.90 23.96 -10.29
C HIS A 704 20.96 25.25 -9.45
N ALA A 705 20.42 25.22 -8.23
CA ALA A 705 20.28 26.39 -7.35
C ALA A 705 21.59 27.16 -7.10
N SER A 706 22.75 26.49 -7.05
CA SER A 706 24.04 27.14 -6.83
C SER A 706 24.44 28.16 -7.90
N PHE A 707 23.83 28.13 -9.10
CA PHE A 707 24.02 29.17 -10.11
C PHE A 707 23.31 30.48 -9.72
N GLN A 708 22.10 30.38 -9.17
CA GLN A 708 21.38 31.54 -8.62
C GLN A 708 22.12 32.11 -7.40
N ASP A 709 22.63 31.25 -6.52
CA ASP A 709 23.46 31.67 -5.36
C ASP A 709 24.73 32.42 -5.78
N PHE A 710 25.34 32.00 -6.90
CA PHE A 710 26.51 32.65 -7.49
C PHE A 710 26.15 34.04 -8.02
N LEU A 711 25.10 34.16 -8.84
CA LEU A 711 24.66 35.43 -9.43
C LEU A 711 24.22 36.46 -8.38
N ARG A 712 23.59 36.03 -7.28
CA ARG A 712 23.18 36.90 -6.16
C ARG A 712 24.34 37.41 -5.29
N SER A 713 25.56 36.87 -5.42
CA SER A 713 26.69 37.20 -4.55
C SER A 713 27.77 38.00 -5.28
N LYS A 714 27.85 39.31 -5.00
CA LYS A 714 28.82 40.24 -5.60
C LYS A 714 30.28 39.79 -5.49
N ASN A 715 30.63 39.10 -4.39
CA ASN A 715 31.98 38.57 -4.18
C ASN A 715 32.30 37.36 -5.09
N ARG A 716 31.27 36.58 -5.47
CA ARG A 716 31.40 35.37 -6.29
C ARG A 716 31.29 35.70 -7.79
N SER A 717 30.20 36.34 -8.21
CA SER A 717 29.89 36.63 -9.62
C SER A 717 30.48 37.94 -10.18
N LYS A 718 30.89 38.86 -9.29
CA LYS A 718 31.59 40.12 -9.63
C LYS A 718 30.77 40.98 -10.61
N ILE A 719 31.19 41.05 -11.87
CA ILE A 719 30.54 41.81 -12.95
C ILE A 719 29.19 41.21 -13.41
N PHE A 720 28.96 39.93 -13.14
CA PHE A 720 27.70 39.21 -13.39
C PHE A 720 26.76 39.25 -12.17
N CYS A 721 27.07 40.05 -11.14
CA CYS A 721 26.21 40.17 -9.97
C CYS A 721 24.87 40.80 -10.36
N ILE A 722 23.80 40.22 -9.84
CA ILE A 722 22.42 40.65 -10.00
C ILE A 722 21.90 41.12 -8.65
N ASP A 723 21.32 42.33 -8.62
CA ASP A 723 20.67 42.88 -7.43
C ASP A 723 19.15 42.89 -7.64
N LEU A 724 18.50 41.85 -7.09
CA LEU A 724 17.06 41.70 -7.20
C LEU A 724 16.29 42.81 -6.45
N THR A 725 16.92 43.63 -5.60
CA THR A 725 16.20 44.71 -4.91
C THR A 725 15.91 45.90 -5.84
N GLN A 726 16.78 46.16 -6.83
CA GLN A 726 16.56 47.22 -7.82
C GLN A 726 15.66 46.78 -8.99
N ASP A 727 15.75 45.52 -9.43
CA ASP A 727 14.92 45.00 -10.53
C ASP A 727 13.49 44.60 -10.07
N ASN A 728 13.20 44.54 -8.77
CA ASN A 728 11.91 44.04 -8.27
C ASN A 728 10.75 45.04 -8.37
N GLU A 729 10.90 46.29 -7.92
CA GLU A 729 9.74 47.19 -7.68
C GLU A 729 8.90 47.45 -8.94
N ASP A 730 9.54 47.69 -10.09
CA ASP A 730 8.84 47.90 -11.37
C ASP A 730 8.24 46.59 -11.95
N TYR A 731 8.89 45.44 -11.72
CA TYR A 731 8.49 44.17 -12.33
C TYR A 731 7.44 43.38 -11.56
N TRP A 732 7.33 43.55 -10.24
CA TRP A 732 6.19 43.05 -9.46
C TRP A 732 4.84 43.57 -10.00
N ILE A 733 4.83 44.82 -10.48
CA ILE A 733 3.65 45.45 -11.08
C ILE A 733 3.37 44.87 -12.46
N LEU A 734 4.40 44.63 -13.27
CA LEU A 734 4.27 44.06 -14.61
C LEU A 734 3.81 42.59 -14.60
N SER A 735 4.37 41.72 -13.74
CA SER A 735 3.97 40.30 -13.71
C SER A 735 2.52 40.14 -13.27
N SER A 736 2.08 40.87 -12.24
CA SER A 736 0.69 40.83 -11.74
C SER A 736 -0.32 41.44 -12.73
N ASN A 737 0.13 42.30 -13.65
CA ASN A 737 -0.69 42.80 -14.75
C ASN A 737 -0.74 41.82 -15.94
N TYR A 738 0.34 41.09 -16.21
CA TYR A 738 0.37 40.06 -17.26
C TYR A 738 -0.49 38.85 -16.90
N GLU A 739 -0.44 38.38 -15.64
CA GLU A 739 -1.34 37.35 -15.11
C GLU A 739 -2.82 37.74 -15.32
N LYS A 740 -3.19 38.98 -14.98
CA LYS A 740 -4.55 39.51 -15.22
C LYS A 740 -4.90 39.60 -16.71
N GLN A 741 -3.95 39.92 -17.58
CA GLN A 741 -4.19 39.97 -19.03
C GLN A 741 -4.43 38.58 -19.61
N LEU A 742 -3.76 37.54 -19.10
CA LEU A 742 -4.03 36.15 -19.46
C LEU A 742 -5.42 35.71 -18.97
N GLU A 743 -5.81 36.03 -17.73
CA GLU A 743 -7.18 35.76 -17.24
C GLU A 743 -8.25 36.44 -18.11
N ILE A 744 -8.00 37.68 -18.59
CA ILE A 744 -8.91 38.44 -19.45
C ILE A 744 -9.00 37.86 -20.88
N GLN A 745 -8.03 37.06 -21.35
CA GLN A 745 -8.11 36.40 -22.66
C GLN A 745 -8.89 35.07 -22.65
N TYR A 746 -9.29 34.56 -21.49
CA TYR A 746 -10.05 33.31 -21.33
C TYR A 746 -11.50 33.52 -20.82
N VAL A 747 -12.03 34.76 -20.93
CA VAL A 747 -13.42 35.14 -20.65
C VAL A 747 -14.05 35.79 -21.88
#